data_AF-A0A8F3AGF4-F1
#
_entry.id   AF-A0A8F3AGF4-F1
#
_cell.length_a   1.000
_cell.length_b   1.000
_cell.length_c   1.000
_cell.angle_alpha   90.00
_cell.angle_beta   90.00
_cell.angle_gamma   90.00
#
_symmetry.space_group_name_H-M   'P 1'
#
loop_
_entity.id
_entity.type
_entity.pdbx_description
1 polymer ?
#
loop_
_entity_poly.entity_id
_entity_poly.type
_entity_poly.pdbx_seq_one_letter_code
_entity_poly.pdbx_strand_id
1 'polypeptide(L)'
;MYKQFLERFGLTIPVMQAPMAGVSTVKMAAEVAKAGALGSLPMASVNLIESTESVFEQIKAFRDLAGDKVPVNINFFAHDFAKQVPPGPEERSNWYKLFSHAGQVSETQLKDAVPEFHRINVSFKEFEHKRPEQTAHFIERLASCNVKIVSFHFGLPEPATVQLFHLNNMHVFACVTCVEEAQAALQAGVDALVCQGYEAGGHRGNFLNEGENDTKLTTKELFTEVRELVGASSPVFVVPAGGIVNGKEAGEFIKQGAAAVSMGTVFVTSAESSAPPYIGDVVQGAGEKPETVMTSLVSGKTARTLKTPFIEGLQNQSSGNLPSYGYSYYAYKSAVKLFPPGCGFYLAGKNYTKVTPGGKSHDIIYKAQELTEAQKNLIKASVPILESSGLELTKAFYNSMLNGNPEVRPFFNDTNQITYRQPKVLAFALLNYAKNIDDLTPLTDFVKQIVVKHVGLQVRAEHYPVVGNHLITTMGKLLGEKIATPEFVEAWSIAYGNLAQLLIDAEFAEYQKQPWEGFKDFVVTRIEEETDDVKSVYFKPADGSKVAKPLRGQYLGFRFLIPGSDVEKSREYSISEYPESGEYRISVKKLDQGVISNYIHNTLKVGDNIKVAPPAGRFTYQENDKDVVLFAGGIGITPLVSIAEKALKDGKKVTLLYSNQRAESVPFEKWFQQKKEEYPQLFKFIKLNDNENTKLSAEHFDALDLANSEVYMLGPLGYMEFVRGELEKRNKSDINSEFFGPTAV
;
A
#
# COMPACT_ATOMS: atom_id res chain seq x y z
N MET A 1 18.76 -13.24 -2.59
CA MET A 1 18.08 -13.27 -3.90
C MET A 1 16.97 -12.23 -4.00
N TYR A 2 15.89 -12.28 -3.20
CA TYR A 2 14.78 -11.31 -3.34
C TYR A 2 15.18 -9.84 -3.23
N LYS A 3 16.07 -9.46 -2.29
CA LYS A 3 16.57 -8.07 -2.19
C LYS A 3 17.24 -7.57 -3.47
N GLN A 4 18.04 -8.42 -4.11
CA GLN A 4 18.70 -8.10 -5.39
C GLN A 4 17.69 -7.99 -6.52
N PHE A 5 16.63 -8.80 -6.50
CA PHE A 5 15.53 -8.69 -7.46
C PHE A 5 14.80 -7.35 -7.31
N LEU A 6 14.46 -6.98 -6.07
CA LEU A 6 13.83 -5.70 -5.75
C LEU A 6 14.68 -4.51 -6.19
N GLU A 7 15.96 -4.52 -5.83
CA GLU A 7 16.92 -3.48 -6.19
C GLU A 7 17.10 -3.37 -7.71
N ARG A 8 17.30 -4.50 -8.40
CA ARG A 8 17.55 -4.53 -9.86
C ARG A 8 16.37 -3.95 -10.65
N PHE A 9 15.15 -4.21 -10.20
CA PHE A 9 13.95 -3.81 -10.92
C PHE A 9 13.23 -2.61 -10.32
N GLY A 10 13.74 -2.02 -9.24
CA GLY A 10 13.13 -0.85 -8.59
C GLY A 10 11.76 -1.16 -7.96
N LEU A 11 11.64 -2.33 -7.33
CA LEU A 11 10.40 -2.80 -6.68
C LEU A 11 10.54 -2.69 -5.14
N THR A 12 9.42 -2.61 -4.44
CA THR A 12 9.38 -2.61 -2.95
C THR A 12 8.80 -3.92 -2.39
N ILE A 13 8.09 -4.70 -3.20
CA ILE A 13 7.44 -5.96 -2.79
C ILE A 13 7.84 -7.09 -3.75
N PRO A 14 8.24 -8.28 -3.26
CA PRO A 14 8.71 -9.38 -4.09
C PRO A 14 7.55 -10.20 -4.67
N VAL A 15 6.60 -9.51 -5.30
CA VAL A 15 5.40 -10.06 -5.94
C VAL A 15 5.39 -9.65 -7.40
N MET A 16 4.98 -10.57 -8.26
CA MET A 16 4.76 -10.33 -9.68
C MET A 16 3.32 -10.74 -10.02
N GLN A 17 2.57 -9.85 -10.65
CA GLN A 17 1.28 -10.20 -11.24
C GLN A 17 1.52 -11.10 -12.46
N ALA A 18 0.87 -12.26 -12.49
CA ALA A 18 0.95 -13.17 -13.62
C ALA A 18 0.34 -12.53 -14.88
N PRO A 19 0.97 -12.66 -16.06
CA PRO A 19 0.45 -12.11 -17.31
C PRO A 19 -0.70 -12.98 -17.85
N MET A 20 -1.91 -12.79 -17.34
CA MET A 20 -3.07 -13.62 -17.71
C MET A 20 -3.74 -13.06 -18.96
N ALA A 21 -3.39 -13.59 -20.13
CA ALA A 21 -3.99 -13.16 -21.40
C ALA A 21 -5.53 -13.26 -21.38
N GLY A 22 -6.20 -12.16 -21.73
CA GLY A 22 -7.66 -12.04 -21.69
C GLY A 22 -8.28 -11.77 -20.31
N VAL A 23 -7.45 -11.65 -19.25
CA VAL A 23 -7.89 -11.33 -17.88
C VAL A 23 -7.15 -10.10 -17.33
N SER A 24 -5.83 -10.06 -17.46
CA SER A 24 -5.02 -8.94 -17.02
C SER A 24 -5.19 -7.74 -17.96
N THR A 25 -5.57 -6.60 -17.38
CA THR A 25 -5.73 -5.34 -18.10
C THR A 25 -4.56 -4.40 -17.84
N VAL A 26 -4.40 -3.38 -18.68
CA VAL A 26 -3.43 -2.29 -18.45
C VAL A 26 -3.64 -1.65 -17.08
N LYS A 27 -4.90 -1.44 -16.68
CA LYS A 27 -5.26 -0.87 -15.39
C LYS A 27 -4.85 -1.77 -14.22
N MET A 28 -5.09 -3.09 -14.33
CA MET A 28 -4.65 -4.06 -13.32
C MET A 28 -3.13 -4.00 -13.13
N ALA A 29 -2.37 -4.07 -14.23
CA ALA A 29 -0.92 -4.01 -14.16
C ALA A 29 -0.42 -2.70 -13.54
N ALA A 30 -1.05 -1.56 -13.87
CA ALA A 30 -0.71 -0.26 -13.30
C ALA A 30 -0.97 -0.20 -11.79
N GLU A 31 -2.11 -0.71 -11.30
CA GLU A 31 -2.43 -0.71 -9.87
C GLU A 31 -1.51 -1.64 -9.06
N VAL A 32 -1.14 -2.81 -9.62
CA VAL A 32 -0.11 -3.69 -9.03
C VAL A 32 1.23 -2.97 -8.94
N ALA A 33 1.61 -2.24 -10.00
CA ALA A 33 2.88 -1.54 -10.05
C ALA A 33 2.95 -0.37 -9.05
N LYS A 34 1.85 0.38 -8.88
CA LYS A 34 1.72 1.40 -7.83
C LYS A 34 1.82 0.85 -6.41
N ALA A 35 1.37 -0.38 -6.19
CA ALA A 35 1.53 -1.06 -4.90
C ALA A 35 2.99 -1.49 -4.62
N GLY A 36 3.89 -1.33 -5.59
CA GLY A 36 5.31 -1.66 -5.44
C GLY A 36 5.71 -3.07 -5.86
N ALA A 37 4.76 -3.82 -6.44
CA ALA A 37 4.98 -5.12 -7.05
C ALA A 37 5.21 -4.99 -8.57
N LEU A 38 5.60 -6.08 -9.25
CA LEU A 38 5.79 -6.06 -10.70
C LEU A 38 4.47 -6.28 -11.46
N GLY A 39 3.98 -5.25 -12.13
CA GLY A 39 2.86 -5.35 -13.08
C GLY A 39 3.29 -6.01 -14.40
N SER A 40 2.40 -6.82 -14.99
CA SER A 40 2.67 -7.55 -16.23
C SER A 40 1.57 -7.35 -17.27
N LEU A 41 1.97 -6.97 -18.50
CA LEU A 41 1.07 -6.82 -19.63
C LEU A 41 1.17 -8.04 -20.57
N PRO A 42 0.09 -8.83 -20.74
CA PRO A 42 0.09 -9.96 -21.69
C PRO A 42 -0.15 -9.49 -23.13
N MET A 43 0.79 -9.76 -24.03
CA MET A 43 0.72 -9.41 -25.47
C MET A 43 0.33 -10.59 -26.36
N ALA A 44 -0.13 -11.70 -25.77
CA ALA A 44 -0.46 -12.92 -26.51
C ALA A 44 -1.57 -12.76 -27.56
N SER A 45 -2.40 -11.72 -27.48
CA SER A 45 -3.45 -11.41 -28.47
C SER A 45 -2.98 -10.49 -29.60
N VAL A 46 -1.75 -9.98 -29.55
CA VAL A 46 -1.23 -9.05 -30.56
C VAL A 46 -0.64 -9.84 -31.73
N ASN A 47 -1.08 -9.54 -32.95
CA ASN A 47 -0.49 -10.08 -34.17
C ASN A 47 0.74 -9.26 -34.59
N LEU A 48 1.91 -9.64 -34.09
CA LEU A 48 3.17 -8.94 -34.35
C LEU A 48 3.61 -8.97 -35.83
N ILE A 49 3.09 -9.90 -36.64
CA ILE A 49 3.38 -9.98 -38.08
C ILE A 49 2.64 -8.90 -38.86
N GLU A 50 1.44 -8.55 -38.41
CA GLU A 50 0.63 -7.48 -39.01
C GLU A 50 1.04 -6.11 -38.47
N SER A 51 1.14 -5.96 -37.14
CA SER A 51 1.53 -4.68 -36.52
C SER A 51 2.04 -4.87 -35.09
N THR A 52 3.03 -4.07 -34.73
CA THR A 52 3.56 -3.99 -33.36
C THR A 52 3.01 -2.80 -32.56
N GLU A 53 2.26 -1.88 -33.20
CA GLU A 53 1.83 -0.61 -32.59
C GLU A 53 0.97 -0.81 -31.33
N SER A 54 0.08 -1.80 -31.33
CA SER A 54 -0.79 -2.08 -30.18
C SER A 54 0.00 -2.41 -28.90
N VAL A 55 1.22 -2.96 -29.01
CA VAL A 55 2.10 -3.18 -27.85
C VAL A 55 2.47 -1.84 -27.24
N PHE A 56 2.87 -0.87 -28.07
CA PHE A 56 3.33 0.43 -27.62
C PHE A 56 2.18 1.32 -27.13
N GLU A 57 0.99 1.19 -27.70
CA GLU A 57 -0.23 1.83 -27.18
C GLU A 57 -0.55 1.35 -25.77
N GLN A 58 -0.46 0.04 -25.51
CA GLN A 58 -0.69 -0.53 -24.18
C GLN A 58 0.41 -0.14 -23.18
N ILE A 59 1.68 -0.09 -23.62
CA ILE A 59 2.78 0.41 -22.79
C ILE A 59 2.53 1.87 -22.43
N LYS A 60 2.18 2.71 -23.41
CA LYS A 60 1.87 4.12 -23.17
C LYS A 60 0.72 4.27 -22.17
N ALA A 61 -0.38 3.56 -22.37
CA ALA A 61 -1.51 3.59 -21.45
C ALA A 61 -1.13 3.13 -20.03
N PHE A 62 -0.22 2.14 -19.90
CA PHE A 62 0.34 1.77 -18.62
C PHE A 62 1.16 2.90 -17.99
N ARG A 63 2.02 3.58 -18.77
CA ARG A 63 2.81 4.74 -18.30
C ARG A 63 1.93 5.88 -17.86
N ASP A 64 0.90 6.21 -18.63
CA ASP A 64 -0.06 7.27 -18.31
C ASP A 64 -0.76 7.01 -16.97
N LEU A 65 -0.96 5.74 -16.60
CA LEU A 65 -1.60 5.35 -15.34
C LEU A 65 -0.62 5.19 -14.17
N ALA A 66 0.56 4.61 -14.40
CA ALA A 66 1.49 4.18 -13.34
C ALA A 66 2.70 5.12 -13.16
N GLY A 67 3.07 5.87 -14.20
CA GLY A 67 4.26 6.73 -14.25
C GLY A 67 5.39 6.16 -15.12
N ASP A 68 6.17 7.06 -15.71
CA ASP A 68 7.20 6.74 -16.72
C ASP A 68 8.34 5.84 -16.22
N LYS A 69 8.64 5.92 -14.92
CA LYS A 69 9.78 5.21 -14.31
C LYS A 69 9.39 3.87 -13.68
N VAL A 70 8.10 3.55 -13.59
CA VAL A 70 7.62 2.37 -12.87
C VAL A 70 7.93 1.10 -13.68
N PRO A 71 8.55 0.05 -13.13
CA PRO A 71 8.87 -1.15 -13.88
C PRO A 71 7.62 -1.85 -14.44
N VAL A 72 7.75 -2.42 -15.64
CA VAL A 72 6.71 -3.22 -16.29
C VAL A 72 7.31 -4.43 -16.97
N ASN A 73 6.64 -5.57 -16.86
CA ASN A 73 6.93 -6.77 -17.62
C ASN A 73 6.01 -6.87 -18.84
N ILE A 74 6.58 -7.14 -20.02
CA ILE A 74 5.82 -7.41 -21.25
C ILE A 74 5.92 -8.89 -21.57
N ASN A 75 4.78 -9.58 -21.64
CA ASN A 75 4.74 -11.02 -21.82
C ASN A 75 4.30 -11.44 -23.23
N PHE A 76 5.01 -12.40 -23.84
CA PHE A 76 4.67 -13.00 -25.12
C PHE A 76 4.53 -14.53 -25.04
N PHE A 77 3.81 -15.12 -26.00
CA PHE A 77 3.82 -16.56 -26.24
C PHE A 77 4.87 -16.90 -27.30
N ALA A 78 5.68 -17.93 -27.06
CA ALA A 78 6.78 -18.37 -27.93
C ALA A 78 6.65 -19.86 -28.31
N HIS A 79 5.42 -20.31 -28.57
CA HIS A 79 5.12 -21.67 -28.99
C HIS A 79 5.68 -22.00 -30.37
N ASP A 80 5.89 -23.29 -30.64
CA ASP A 80 6.31 -23.76 -31.95
C ASP A 80 5.20 -23.53 -32.99
N PHE A 81 5.45 -22.62 -33.93
CA PHE A 81 4.49 -22.27 -34.97
C PHE A 81 4.47 -23.26 -36.14
N ALA A 82 5.54 -24.06 -36.31
CA ALA A 82 5.59 -25.07 -37.38
C ALA A 82 4.58 -26.21 -37.14
N LYS A 83 4.17 -26.41 -35.89
CA LYS A 83 3.19 -27.41 -35.46
C LYS A 83 1.74 -26.93 -35.53
N GLN A 84 1.48 -25.66 -35.84
CA GLN A 84 0.13 -25.12 -35.96
C GLN A 84 -0.40 -25.31 -37.38
N VAL A 85 -0.84 -26.54 -37.67
CA VAL A 85 -1.44 -26.92 -38.96
C VAL A 85 -2.97 -26.74 -38.91
N PRO A 86 -3.61 -26.20 -39.97
CA PRO A 86 -5.06 -26.12 -40.07
C PRO A 86 -5.73 -27.50 -39.91
N PRO A 87 -6.88 -27.59 -39.21
CA PRO A 87 -7.49 -28.88 -38.94
C PRO A 87 -8.08 -29.51 -40.21
N GLY A 88 -7.92 -30.82 -40.35
CA GLY A 88 -8.52 -31.62 -41.42
C GLY A 88 -10.03 -31.84 -41.25
N PRO A 89 -10.72 -32.41 -42.26
CA PRO A 89 -12.17 -32.65 -42.19
C PRO A 89 -12.60 -33.52 -41.00
N GLU A 90 -11.80 -34.52 -40.65
CA GLU A 90 -12.07 -35.42 -39.52
C GLU A 90 -12.01 -34.69 -38.18
N GLU A 91 -10.95 -33.95 -37.91
CA GLU A 91 -10.77 -33.17 -36.67
C GLU A 91 -11.90 -32.15 -36.49
N ARG A 92 -12.31 -31.47 -37.57
CA ARG A 92 -13.47 -30.56 -37.53
C ARG A 92 -14.76 -31.30 -37.19
N SER A 93 -14.99 -32.46 -37.82
CA SER A 93 -16.19 -33.27 -37.54
C SER A 93 -16.22 -33.74 -36.08
N ASN A 94 -15.09 -34.21 -35.57
CA ASN A 94 -14.94 -34.63 -34.17
C ASN A 94 -15.21 -33.46 -33.21
N TRP A 95 -14.68 -32.28 -33.52
CA TRP A 95 -14.91 -31.07 -32.75
C TRP A 95 -16.41 -30.71 -32.70
N TYR A 96 -17.11 -30.69 -33.84
CA TYR A 96 -18.54 -30.37 -33.87
C TYR A 96 -19.37 -31.35 -33.05
N LYS A 97 -19.13 -32.67 -33.19
CA LYS A 97 -19.84 -33.70 -32.42
C LYS A 97 -19.64 -33.51 -30.93
N LEU A 98 -18.39 -33.35 -30.51
CA LEU A 98 -18.01 -33.23 -29.10
C LEU A 98 -18.59 -31.96 -28.46
N PHE A 99 -18.45 -30.81 -29.12
CA PHE A 99 -18.92 -29.52 -28.61
C PHE A 99 -20.44 -29.35 -28.75
N SER A 100 -21.08 -30.03 -29.71
CA SER A 100 -22.55 -30.08 -29.80
C SER A 100 -23.12 -30.77 -28.57
N HIS A 101 -22.55 -31.92 -28.20
CA HIS A 101 -22.95 -32.65 -27.00
C HIS A 101 -22.69 -31.84 -25.71
N ALA A 102 -21.44 -31.40 -25.51
CA ALA A 102 -21.04 -30.72 -24.29
C ALA A 102 -21.69 -29.33 -24.13
N GLY A 103 -21.84 -28.59 -25.23
CA GLY A 103 -22.45 -27.26 -25.26
C GLY A 103 -23.98 -27.26 -25.35
N GLN A 104 -24.60 -28.43 -25.48
CA GLN A 104 -26.06 -28.60 -25.62
C GLN A 104 -26.65 -27.78 -26.80
N VAL A 105 -25.93 -27.73 -27.91
CA VAL A 105 -26.33 -27.02 -29.14
C VAL A 105 -26.24 -27.97 -30.33
N SER A 106 -26.99 -27.72 -31.40
CA SER A 106 -26.92 -28.60 -32.59
C SER A 106 -25.60 -28.43 -33.35
N GLU A 107 -25.13 -29.49 -34.01
CA GLU A 107 -23.98 -29.41 -34.92
C GLU A 107 -24.16 -28.36 -36.02
N THR A 108 -25.39 -28.18 -36.51
CA THR A 108 -25.70 -27.17 -37.53
C THR A 108 -25.40 -25.77 -37.02
N GLN A 109 -25.88 -25.42 -35.82
CA GLN A 109 -25.58 -24.12 -35.20
C GLN A 109 -24.08 -23.90 -34.99
N LEU A 110 -23.34 -24.96 -34.64
CA LEU A 110 -21.89 -24.87 -34.51
C LEU A 110 -21.18 -24.65 -35.85
N LYS A 111 -21.62 -25.32 -36.91
CA LYS A 111 -21.09 -25.13 -38.28
C LYS A 111 -21.37 -23.72 -38.79
N ASP A 112 -22.54 -23.16 -38.47
CA ASP A 112 -22.89 -21.78 -38.83
C ASP A 112 -22.04 -20.76 -38.07
N ALA A 113 -21.76 -21.00 -36.78
CA ALA A 113 -20.94 -20.10 -35.96
C ALA A 113 -19.43 -20.26 -36.20
N VAL A 114 -18.99 -21.42 -36.64
CA VAL A 114 -17.58 -21.75 -36.90
C VAL A 114 -17.45 -22.40 -38.29
N PRO A 115 -17.74 -21.69 -39.39
CA PRO A 115 -17.64 -22.27 -40.73
C PRO A 115 -16.18 -22.62 -41.08
N GLU A 116 -15.24 -21.86 -40.54
CA GLU A 116 -13.81 -22.05 -40.68
C GLU A 116 -13.10 -21.96 -39.33
N PHE A 117 -11.94 -22.61 -39.23
CA PHE A 117 -11.09 -22.60 -38.06
C PHE A 117 -9.87 -21.71 -38.35
N HIS A 118 -9.67 -20.68 -37.53
CA HIS A 118 -8.52 -19.76 -37.65
C HIS A 118 -7.59 -19.86 -36.43
N ARG A 119 -6.36 -19.37 -36.57
CA ARG A 119 -5.42 -19.26 -35.44
C ARG A 119 -5.78 -18.04 -34.61
N ILE A 120 -5.83 -18.20 -33.28
CA ILE A 120 -6.20 -17.11 -32.36
C ILE A 120 -5.05 -16.15 -32.03
N ASN A 121 -3.80 -16.57 -32.24
CA ASN A 121 -2.61 -15.77 -31.92
C ASN A 121 -1.43 -16.11 -32.83
N VAL A 122 -0.43 -15.24 -32.77
CA VAL A 122 0.85 -15.39 -33.47
C VAL A 122 1.95 -15.61 -32.42
N SER A 123 2.81 -16.60 -32.67
CA SER A 123 3.97 -16.85 -31.81
C SER A 123 5.02 -15.78 -31.99
N PHE A 124 5.69 -15.38 -30.90
CA PHE A 124 6.89 -14.56 -30.99
C PHE A 124 7.98 -15.25 -31.81
N LYS A 125 8.07 -16.59 -31.77
CA LYS A 125 8.98 -17.37 -32.63
C LYS A 125 8.69 -17.18 -34.12
N GLU A 126 7.42 -17.05 -34.48
CA GLU A 126 7.03 -16.81 -35.87
C GLU A 126 7.43 -15.40 -36.31
N PHE A 127 7.29 -14.41 -35.41
CA PHE A 127 7.71 -13.03 -35.65
C PHE A 127 9.22 -12.91 -35.82
N GLU A 128 10.02 -13.45 -34.89
CA GLU A 128 11.48 -13.39 -34.97
C GLU A 128 12.03 -14.11 -36.21
N HIS A 129 11.42 -15.24 -36.59
CA HIS A 129 11.84 -16.02 -37.76
C HIS A 129 11.44 -15.35 -39.08
N LYS A 130 10.20 -14.86 -39.22
CA LYS A 130 9.70 -14.29 -40.48
C LYS A 130 10.09 -12.82 -40.68
N ARG A 131 10.38 -12.09 -39.60
CA ARG A 131 10.64 -10.64 -39.60
C ARG A 131 11.87 -10.28 -38.72
N PRO A 132 13.06 -10.84 -39.00
CA PRO A 132 14.23 -10.66 -38.13
C PRO A 132 14.65 -9.18 -37.97
N GLU A 133 14.66 -8.40 -39.06
CA GLU A 133 15.00 -6.96 -39.01
C GLU A 133 13.97 -6.16 -38.20
N GLN A 134 12.68 -6.44 -38.38
CA GLN A 134 11.62 -5.77 -37.62
C GLN A 134 11.63 -6.18 -36.15
N THR A 135 12.06 -7.41 -35.85
CA THR A 135 12.22 -7.89 -34.48
C THR A 135 13.31 -7.10 -33.76
N ALA A 136 14.44 -6.83 -34.41
CA ALA A 136 15.48 -5.98 -33.85
C ALA A 136 14.97 -4.56 -33.56
N HIS A 137 14.31 -3.93 -34.53
CA HIS A 137 13.73 -2.60 -34.35
C HIS A 137 12.65 -2.56 -33.24
N PHE A 138 11.84 -3.61 -33.15
CA PHE A 138 10.83 -3.76 -32.10
C PHE A 138 11.46 -3.80 -30.71
N ILE A 139 12.56 -4.54 -30.53
CA ILE A 139 13.29 -4.66 -29.26
C ILE A 139 13.92 -3.31 -28.86
N GLU A 140 14.55 -2.60 -29.80
CA GLU A 140 15.07 -1.24 -29.57
C GLU A 140 13.97 -0.28 -29.13
N ARG A 141 12.80 -0.37 -29.77
CA ARG A 141 11.66 0.47 -29.42
C ARG A 141 11.09 0.13 -28.04
N LEU A 142 11.03 -1.14 -27.65
CA LEU A 142 10.66 -1.54 -26.28
C LEU A 142 11.61 -0.89 -25.25
N ALA A 143 12.92 -0.92 -25.50
CA ALA A 143 13.91 -0.28 -24.64
C ALA A 143 13.69 1.24 -24.52
N SER A 144 13.37 1.90 -25.64
CA SER A 144 13.05 3.34 -25.68
C SER A 144 11.81 3.70 -24.84
N CYS A 145 10.89 2.76 -24.64
CA CYS A 145 9.71 2.90 -23.77
C CYS A 145 9.98 2.48 -22.31
N ASN A 146 11.26 2.41 -21.91
CA ASN A 146 11.72 2.05 -20.57
C ASN A 146 11.21 0.66 -20.11
N VAL A 147 11.01 -0.28 -21.05
CA VAL A 147 10.76 -1.68 -20.70
C VAL A 147 12.08 -2.30 -20.24
N LYS A 148 12.05 -3.01 -19.10
CA LYS A 148 13.22 -3.67 -18.50
C LYS A 148 13.08 -5.18 -18.43
N ILE A 149 11.87 -5.70 -18.57
CA ILE A 149 11.57 -7.11 -18.40
C ILE A 149 10.68 -7.55 -19.56
N VAL A 150 11.09 -8.61 -20.23
CA VAL A 150 10.26 -9.37 -21.17
C VAL A 150 10.15 -10.80 -20.68
N SER A 151 8.96 -11.36 -20.73
CA SER A 151 8.72 -12.74 -20.28
C SER A 151 8.08 -13.59 -21.37
N PHE A 152 8.41 -14.87 -21.39
CA PHE A 152 7.93 -15.81 -22.39
C PHE A 152 7.18 -16.99 -21.77
N HIS A 153 6.08 -17.37 -22.41
CA HIS A 153 5.28 -18.54 -22.09
C HIS A 153 5.16 -19.47 -23.31
N PHE A 154 4.97 -20.76 -23.10
CA PHE A 154 4.90 -21.81 -24.15
C PHE A 154 6.16 -21.99 -25.00
N GLY A 155 7.29 -21.42 -24.57
CA GLY A 155 8.56 -21.57 -25.23
C GLY A 155 9.50 -20.42 -24.94
N LEU A 156 10.61 -20.42 -25.66
CA LEU A 156 11.70 -19.47 -25.54
C LEU A 156 11.94 -18.79 -26.88
N PRO A 157 12.34 -17.51 -26.93
CA PRO A 157 12.86 -16.92 -28.16
C PRO A 157 14.19 -17.60 -28.56
N GLU A 158 14.67 -17.35 -29.78
CA GLU A 158 15.98 -17.84 -30.20
C GLU A 158 17.12 -17.24 -29.33
N PRO A 159 18.23 -17.97 -29.08
CA PRO A 159 19.34 -17.45 -28.26
C PRO A 159 19.91 -16.13 -28.77
N ALA A 160 19.94 -15.91 -30.09
CA ALA A 160 20.34 -14.63 -30.69
C ALA A 160 19.40 -13.48 -30.29
N THR A 161 18.11 -13.74 -30.20
CA THR A 161 17.11 -12.76 -29.76
C THR A 161 17.21 -12.48 -28.26
N VAL A 162 17.52 -13.48 -27.43
CA VAL A 162 17.83 -13.27 -26.00
C VAL A 162 18.99 -12.29 -25.84
N GLN A 163 20.09 -12.52 -26.57
CA GLN A 163 21.25 -11.61 -26.57
C GLN A 163 20.86 -10.20 -27.03
N LEU A 164 19.96 -10.07 -28.00
CA LEU A 164 19.49 -8.77 -28.47
C LEU A 164 18.69 -8.00 -27.41
N PHE A 165 17.88 -8.68 -26.58
CA PHE A 165 17.26 -8.07 -25.40
C PHE A 165 18.32 -7.59 -24.40
N HIS A 166 19.36 -8.39 -24.12
CA HIS A 166 20.43 -8.03 -23.19
C HIS A 166 21.23 -6.81 -23.66
N LEU A 167 21.56 -6.72 -24.95
CA LEU A 167 22.23 -5.55 -25.55
C LEU A 167 21.42 -4.26 -25.37
N ASN A 168 20.10 -4.38 -25.25
CA ASN A 168 19.18 -3.28 -25.01
C ASN A 168 18.83 -3.08 -23.52
N ASN A 169 19.62 -3.65 -22.60
CA ASN A 169 19.45 -3.54 -21.15
C ASN A 169 18.06 -3.99 -20.65
N MET A 170 17.57 -5.08 -21.24
CA MET A 170 16.37 -5.79 -20.81
C MET A 170 16.73 -7.18 -20.31
N HIS A 171 15.92 -7.70 -19.38
CA HIS A 171 16.05 -9.03 -18.82
C HIS A 171 14.96 -9.95 -19.36
N VAL A 172 15.33 -11.20 -19.64
CA VAL A 172 14.46 -12.21 -20.26
C VAL A 172 14.03 -13.23 -19.22
N PHE A 173 12.72 -13.39 -19.03
CA PHE A 173 12.14 -14.34 -18.09
C PHE A 173 11.45 -15.47 -18.87
N ALA A 174 11.57 -16.71 -18.39
CA ALA A 174 10.93 -17.87 -19.03
C ALA A 174 10.03 -18.63 -18.05
N CYS A 175 8.82 -18.95 -18.49
CA CYS A 175 7.94 -19.88 -17.80
C CYS A 175 8.39 -21.32 -18.04
N VAL A 176 8.57 -22.08 -16.96
CA VAL A 176 9.00 -23.48 -16.99
C VAL A 176 8.10 -24.33 -16.11
N THR A 177 7.90 -25.58 -16.49
CA THR A 177 6.99 -26.51 -15.83
C THR A 177 7.66 -27.80 -15.36
N CYS A 178 8.89 -28.05 -15.81
CA CYS A 178 9.76 -29.15 -15.38
C CYS A 178 11.25 -28.71 -15.36
N VAL A 179 12.13 -29.60 -14.87
CA VAL A 179 13.58 -29.34 -14.74
C VAL A 179 14.26 -29.26 -16.11
N GLU A 180 13.85 -30.07 -17.08
CA GLU A 180 14.41 -30.07 -18.44
C GLU A 180 14.14 -28.75 -19.16
N GLU A 181 12.95 -28.17 -18.96
CA GLU A 181 12.62 -26.83 -19.47
C GLU A 181 13.45 -25.75 -18.79
N ALA A 182 13.70 -25.87 -17.48
CA ALA A 182 14.61 -24.97 -16.76
C ALA A 182 16.05 -25.06 -17.32
N GLN A 183 16.56 -26.25 -17.61
CA GLN A 183 17.86 -26.43 -18.24
C GLN A 183 17.92 -25.79 -19.62
N ALA A 184 16.91 -26.00 -20.46
CA ALA A 184 16.84 -25.39 -21.78
C ALA A 184 16.78 -23.87 -21.70
N ALA A 185 16.03 -23.31 -20.76
CA ALA A 185 15.95 -21.87 -20.53
C ALA A 185 17.29 -21.28 -20.04
N LEU A 186 17.99 -21.97 -19.14
CA LEU A 186 19.33 -21.58 -18.70
C LEU A 186 20.32 -21.58 -19.86
N GLN A 187 20.28 -22.59 -20.73
CA GLN A 187 21.13 -22.66 -21.93
C GLN A 187 20.82 -21.53 -22.93
N ALA A 188 19.55 -21.11 -23.02
CA ALA A 188 19.15 -19.96 -23.83
C ALA A 188 19.62 -18.61 -23.24
N GLY A 189 20.07 -18.59 -21.99
CA GLY A 189 20.64 -17.40 -21.34
C GLY A 189 19.61 -16.52 -20.64
N VAL A 190 18.48 -17.06 -20.19
CA VAL A 190 17.46 -16.25 -19.49
C VAL A 190 17.93 -15.76 -18.11
N ASP A 191 17.37 -14.64 -17.66
CA ASP A 191 17.68 -14.00 -16.38
C ASP A 191 16.80 -14.50 -15.22
N ALA A 192 15.62 -15.05 -15.53
CA ALA A 192 14.73 -15.61 -14.52
C ALA A 192 13.89 -16.80 -15.02
N LEU A 193 13.63 -17.72 -14.11
CA LEU A 193 12.78 -18.90 -14.31
C LEU A 193 11.50 -18.76 -13.50
N VAL A 194 10.36 -18.60 -14.17
CA VAL A 194 9.02 -18.60 -13.58
C VAL A 194 8.52 -20.04 -13.52
N CYS A 195 8.61 -20.66 -12.34
CA CYS A 195 8.30 -22.06 -12.10
C CYS A 195 6.79 -22.23 -11.92
N GLN A 196 6.08 -22.56 -13.00
CA GLN A 196 4.63 -22.76 -12.96
C GLN A 196 4.32 -24.17 -12.43
N GLY A 197 3.82 -24.26 -11.21
CA GLY A 197 3.34 -25.52 -10.62
C GLY A 197 2.03 -26.00 -11.22
N TYR A 198 1.71 -27.28 -11.02
CA TYR A 198 0.50 -27.91 -11.55
C TYR A 198 -0.80 -27.32 -10.97
N GLU A 199 -0.72 -26.60 -9.85
CA GLU A 199 -1.85 -25.90 -9.23
C GLU A 199 -2.22 -24.59 -9.93
N ALA A 200 -1.35 -24.07 -10.81
CA ALA A 200 -1.58 -22.83 -11.53
C ALA A 200 -2.88 -22.88 -12.33
N GLY A 201 -3.60 -21.75 -12.33
CA GLY A 201 -4.76 -21.55 -13.19
C GLY A 201 -4.33 -21.19 -14.61
N GLY A 202 -5.16 -21.51 -15.60
CA GLY A 202 -4.86 -21.19 -16.99
C GLY A 202 -4.07 -22.29 -17.70
N HIS A 203 -3.58 -21.96 -18.89
CA HIS A 203 -2.81 -22.90 -19.71
C HIS A 203 -1.47 -23.26 -19.08
N ARG A 204 -1.15 -24.55 -19.14
CA ARG A 204 0.15 -25.10 -18.74
C ARG A 204 1.23 -24.55 -19.69
N GLY A 205 2.28 -24.00 -19.11
CA GLY A 205 3.37 -23.30 -19.80
C GLY A 205 4.31 -24.19 -20.63
N ASN A 206 4.14 -25.51 -20.53
CA ASN A 206 5.02 -26.51 -21.12
C ASN A 206 5.29 -26.30 -22.62
N PHE A 207 6.49 -26.64 -23.07
CA PHE A 207 6.96 -26.39 -24.42
C PHE A 207 7.94 -27.43 -24.96
N LEU A 208 8.55 -28.24 -24.10
CA LEU A 208 9.35 -29.39 -24.56
C LEU A 208 8.47 -30.63 -24.72
N ASN A 209 8.76 -31.42 -25.75
CA ASN A 209 8.12 -32.71 -26.04
C ASN A 209 6.59 -32.69 -25.92
N GLU A 210 5.96 -31.59 -26.33
CA GLU A 210 4.49 -31.42 -26.31
C GLU A 210 3.84 -31.61 -24.93
N GLY A 211 4.64 -31.51 -23.86
CA GLY A 211 4.18 -31.75 -22.49
C GLY A 211 4.13 -33.21 -22.09
N GLU A 212 4.64 -34.15 -22.90
CA GLU A 212 4.75 -35.58 -22.53
C GLU A 212 5.58 -35.78 -21.25
N ASN A 213 6.58 -34.93 -21.05
CA ASN A 213 7.46 -34.96 -19.88
C ASN A 213 6.98 -34.08 -18.72
N ASP A 214 5.75 -33.55 -18.77
CA ASP A 214 5.20 -32.77 -17.65
C ASP A 214 4.97 -33.70 -16.45
N THR A 215 5.90 -33.66 -15.50
CA THR A 215 5.91 -34.43 -14.25
C THR A 215 4.81 -34.00 -13.28
N LYS A 216 4.02 -32.97 -13.63
CA LYS A 216 2.88 -32.46 -12.84
C LYS A 216 3.28 -32.04 -11.41
N LEU A 217 4.52 -31.60 -11.25
CA LEU A 217 5.06 -31.15 -9.97
C LEU A 217 4.22 -29.99 -9.41
N THR A 218 4.03 -30.02 -8.11
CA THR A 218 3.49 -28.88 -7.37
C THR A 218 4.41 -27.66 -7.50
N THR A 219 3.88 -26.47 -7.24
CA THR A 219 4.70 -25.24 -7.22
C THR A 219 5.91 -25.38 -6.30
N LYS A 220 5.75 -26.06 -5.16
CA LYS A 220 6.82 -26.26 -4.18
C LYS A 220 7.89 -27.23 -4.67
N GLU A 221 7.49 -28.38 -5.21
CA GLU A 221 8.43 -29.38 -5.73
C GLU A 221 9.23 -28.80 -6.90
N LEU A 222 8.55 -28.23 -7.90
CA LEU A 222 9.21 -27.64 -9.07
C LEU A 222 10.17 -26.52 -8.67
N PHE A 223 9.74 -25.63 -7.78
CA PHE A 223 10.60 -24.55 -7.28
C PHE A 223 11.84 -25.11 -6.60
N THR A 224 11.70 -26.13 -5.75
CA THR A 224 12.82 -26.72 -5.01
C THR A 224 13.83 -27.33 -5.97
N GLU A 225 13.39 -28.15 -6.91
CA GLU A 225 14.26 -28.81 -7.89
C GLU A 225 14.96 -27.78 -8.80
N VAL A 226 14.24 -26.76 -9.27
CA VAL A 226 14.82 -25.70 -10.11
C VAL A 226 15.78 -24.82 -9.30
N ARG A 227 15.49 -24.54 -8.02
CA ARG A 227 16.43 -23.81 -7.14
C ARG A 227 17.73 -24.57 -6.92
N GLU A 228 17.66 -25.88 -6.73
CA GLU A 228 18.83 -26.74 -6.60
C GLU A 228 19.64 -26.75 -7.90
N LEU A 229 18.97 -26.92 -9.06
CA LEU A 229 19.60 -26.86 -10.37
C LEU A 229 20.34 -25.52 -10.62
N VAL A 230 19.68 -24.40 -10.31
CA VAL A 230 20.24 -23.05 -10.53
C VAL A 230 21.39 -22.76 -9.56
N GLY A 231 21.33 -23.31 -8.35
CA GLY A 231 22.31 -23.07 -7.29
C GLY A 231 22.16 -21.71 -6.62
N ALA A 232 22.78 -21.56 -5.45
CA ALA A 232 22.68 -20.34 -4.64
C ALA A 232 23.52 -19.17 -5.17
N SER A 233 24.60 -19.46 -5.90
CA SER A 233 25.55 -18.47 -6.44
C SER A 233 25.19 -17.95 -7.83
N SER A 234 24.22 -18.56 -8.51
CA SER A 234 23.83 -18.14 -9.85
C SER A 234 23.13 -16.77 -9.83
N PRO A 235 23.38 -15.91 -10.83
CA PRO A 235 22.67 -14.64 -10.98
C PRO A 235 21.23 -14.80 -11.49
N VAL A 236 20.84 -16.01 -11.91
CA VAL A 236 19.50 -16.29 -12.44
C VAL A 236 18.49 -16.36 -11.31
N PHE A 237 17.41 -15.58 -11.43
CA PHE A 237 16.33 -15.56 -10.47
C PHE A 237 15.38 -16.73 -10.66
N VAL A 238 14.78 -17.20 -9.57
CA VAL A 238 13.76 -18.26 -9.61
C VAL A 238 12.51 -17.77 -8.89
N VAL A 239 11.37 -17.87 -9.57
CA VAL A 239 10.09 -17.28 -9.19
C VAL A 239 9.02 -18.37 -9.20
N PRO A 240 8.58 -18.91 -8.06
CA PRO A 240 7.47 -19.86 -8.00
C PRO A 240 6.15 -19.20 -8.42
N ALA A 241 5.33 -19.96 -9.15
CA ALA A 241 4.07 -19.51 -9.72
C ALA A 241 2.99 -20.59 -9.63
N GLY A 242 1.80 -20.22 -9.17
CA GLY A 242 0.65 -21.12 -9.08
C GLY A 242 0.34 -21.57 -7.65
N GLY A 243 -0.94 -21.63 -7.30
CA GLY A 243 -1.39 -22.03 -5.96
C GLY A 243 -1.17 -21.00 -4.85
N ILE A 244 -0.38 -19.95 -5.07
CA ILE A 244 -0.05 -18.90 -4.08
C ILE A 244 -1.18 -17.87 -4.04
N VAL A 245 -1.83 -17.73 -2.87
CA VAL A 245 -3.02 -16.87 -2.71
C VAL A 245 -2.92 -15.82 -1.60
N ASN A 246 -1.86 -15.85 -0.78
CA ASN A 246 -1.68 -14.88 0.30
C ASN A 246 -0.18 -14.63 0.63
N GLY A 247 0.07 -13.64 1.50
CA GLY A 247 1.42 -13.25 1.90
C GLY A 247 2.18 -14.29 2.72
N LYS A 248 1.49 -15.19 3.44
CA LYS A 248 2.14 -16.29 4.19
C LYS A 248 2.81 -17.27 3.23
N GLU A 249 2.05 -17.77 2.26
CA GLU A 249 2.53 -18.68 1.22
C GLU A 249 3.65 -18.03 0.40
N ALA A 250 3.49 -16.75 0.05
CA ALA A 250 4.55 -15.98 -0.61
C ALA A 250 5.84 -15.94 0.23
N GLY A 251 5.73 -15.62 1.52
CA GLY A 251 6.85 -15.54 2.45
C GLY A 251 7.61 -16.85 2.64
N GLU A 252 6.91 -18.00 2.60
CA GLU A 252 7.54 -19.33 2.66
C GLU A 252 8.51 -19.57 1.50
N PHE A 253 8.12 -19.18 0.28
CA PHE A 253 8.98 -19.28 -0.90
C PHE A 253 10.16 -18.31 -0.84
N ILE A 254 9.93 -17.07 -0.39
CA ILE A 254 10.99 -16.06 -0.23
C ILE A 254 12.05 -16.55 0.78
N LYS A 255 11.64 -17.15 1.91
CA LYS A 255 12.56 -17.76 2.89
C LYS A 255 13.39 -18.90 2.29
N GLN A 256 12.82 -19.64 1.34
CA GLN A 256 13.51 -20.73 0.61
C GLN A 256 14.35 -20.23 -0.57
N GLY A 257 14.54 -18.91 -0.71
CA GLY A 257 15.44 -18.32 -1.69
C GLY A 257 14.78 -17.90 -3.00
N ALA A 258 13.45 -17.84 -3.07
CA ALA A 258 12.77 -17.25 -4.23
C ALA A 258 13.15 -15.77 -4.39
N ALA A 259 13.22 -15.32 -5.64
CA ALA A 259 13.49 -13.92 -5.97
C ALA A 259 12.24 -13.04 -5.81
N ALA A 260 11.09 -13.60 -6.20
CA ALA A 260 9.75 -13.05 -6.07
C ALA A 260 8.77 -14.24 -6.14
N VAL A 261 7.47 -14.00 -5.97
CA VAL A 261 6.43 -14.99 -6.31
C VAL A 261 5.51 -14.45 -7.41
N SER A 262 5.03 -15.32 -8.30
CA SER A 262 4.07 -14.93 -9.34
C SER A 262 2.66 -15.36 -8.95
N MET A 263 1.76 -14.38 -8.86
CA MET A 263 0.37 -14.57 -8.42
C MET A 263 -0.60 -14.19 -9.53
N GLY A 264 -1.58 -15.05 -9.79
CA GLY A 264 -2.56 -14.86 -10.86
C GLY A 264 -4.00 -14.88 -10.36
N THR A 265 -4.45 -16.04 -9.86
CA THR A 265 -5.85 -16.28 -9.47
C THR A 265 -6.40 -15.25 -8.48
N VAL A 266 -5.56 -14.68 -7.61
CA VAL A 266 -5.95 -13.62 -6.67
C VAL A 266 -6.43 -12.34 -7.37
N PHE A 267 -5.88 -12.01 -8.55
CA PHE A 267 -6.24 -10.81 -9.30
C PHE A 267 -7.45 -11.02 -10.22
N VAL A 268 -7.93 -12.25 -10.38
CA VAL A 268 -9.07 -12.56 -11.28
C VAL A 268 -10.35 -11.88 -10.79
N THR A 269 -10.50 -11.69 -9.48
CA THR A 269 -11.67 -11.06 -8.86
C THR A 269 -11.51 -9.57 -8.58
N SER A 270 -10.41 -8.95 -9.02
CA SER A 270 -10.22 -7.52 -8.81
C SER A 270 -11.10 -6.69 -9.74
N ALA A 271 -11.40 -5.46 -9.34
CA ALA A 271 -12.23 -4.54 -10.13
C ALA A 271 -11.64 -4.22 -11.51
N GLU A 272 -10.32 -4.37 -11.69
CA GLU A 272 -9.63 -4.12 -12.96
C GLU A 272 -9.59 -5.34 -13.88
N SER A 273 -10.03 -6.51 -13.41
CA SER A 273 -10.03 -7.76 -14.16
C SER A 273 -11.03 -7.75 -15.32
N SER A 274 -10.63 -8.26 -16.47
CA SER A 274 -11.53 -8.55 -17.59
C SER A 274 -12.09 -9.98 -17.56
N ALA A 275 -11.96 -10.68 -16.43
CA ALA A 275 -12.50 -12.02 -16.28
C ALA A 275 -14.04 -12.03 -16.45
N PRO A 276 -14.61 -13.12 -17.02
CA PRO A 276 -16.06 -13.25 -17.12
C PRO A 276 -16.74 -13.18 -15.74
N PRO A 277 -17.93 -12.53 -15.63
CA PRO A 277 -18.65 -12.37 -14.36
C PRO A 277 -18.84 -13.68 -13.60
N TYR A 278 -19.09 -14.78 -14.33
CA TYR A 278 -19.26 -16.12 -13.74
C TYR A 278 -18.12 -16.54 -12.80
N ILE A 279 -16.86 -16.20 -13.08
CA ILE A 279 -15.76 -16.54 -12.17
C ILE A 279 -15.86 -15.73 -10.88
N GLY A 280 -16.19 -14.43 -11.00
CA GLY A 280 -16.47 -13.57 -9.86
C GLY A 280 -17.64 -14.10 -9.03
N ASP A 281 -18.75 -14.45 -9.68
CA ASP A 281 -19.96 -14.96 -9.05
C ASP A 281 -19.73 -16.30 -8.34
N VAL A 282 -18.95 -17.21 -8.93
CA VAL A 282 -18.59 -18.50 -8.31
C VAL A 282 -17.63 -18.30 -7.12
N VAL A 283 -16.74 -17.30 -7.19
CA VAL A 283 -15.86 -16.97 -6.05
C VAL A 283 -16.64 -16.29 -4.91
N GLN A 284 -17.62 -15.44 -5.26
CA GLN A 284 -18.45 -14.65 -4.34
C GLN A 284 -19.65 -15.41 -3.76
N GLY A 285 -20.16 -16.41 -4.48
CA GLY A 285 -21.40 -17.11 -4.16
C GLY A 285 -21.29 -18.01 -2.93
N ALA A 286 -22.41 -18.14 -2.20
CA ALA A 286 -22.55 -19.03 -1.04
C ALA A 286 -22.83 -20.51 -1.41
N GLY A 287 -22.91 -20.82 -2.72
CA GLY A 287 -23.16 -22.17 -3.22
C GLY A 287 -21.92 -23.07 -3.20
N GLU A 288 -22.10 -24.33 -3.58
CA GLU A 288 -21.01 -25.30 -3.71
C GLU A 288 -20.01 -24.85 -4.78
N LYS A 289 -18.72 -24.80 -4.41
CA LYS A 289 -17.65 -24.33 -5.29
C LYS A 289 -17.15 -25.50 -6.15
N PRO A 290 -17.21 -25.42 -7.50
CA PRO A 290 -16.79 -26.52 -8.37
C PRO A 290 -15.29 -26.81 -8.26
N GLU A 291 -14.91 -28.08 -8.32
CA GLU A 291 -13.50 -28.44 -8.38
C GLU A 291 -12.81 -27.86 -9.64
N THR A 292 -11.47 -27.79 -9.61
CA THR A 292 -10.71 -27.49 -10.83
C THR A 292 -10.10 -28.75 -11.43
N VAL A 293 -10.13 -28.84 -12.75
CA VAL A 293 -9.59 -29.97 -13.51
C VAL A 293 -8.61 -29.48 -14.58
N MET A 294 -7.65 -30.34 -14.93
CA MET A 294 -6.78 -30.13 -16.08
C MET A 294 -7.42 -30.76 -17.32
N THR A 295 -7.50 -30.02 -18.42
CA THR A 295 -8.01 -30.53 -19.70
C THR A 295 -7.35 -29.82 -20.87
N SER A 296 -7.09 -30.55 -21.95
CA SER A 296 -6.67 -30.01 -23.24
C SER A 296 -7.83 -29.92 -24.24
N LEU A 297 -8.98 -30.52 -23.94
CA LEU A 297 -10.08 -30.74 -24.89
C LEU A 297 -10.69 -29.45 -25.45
N VAL A 298 -10.60 -28.33 -24.72
CA VAL A 298 -11.18 -27.06 -25.16
C VAL A 298 -10.30 -26.34 -26.17
N SER A 299 -9.00 -26.21 -25.86
CA SER A 299 -8.09 -25.35 -26.62
C SER A 299 -7.03 -26.10 -27.38
N GLY A 300 -6.88 -27.42 -27.24
CA GLY A 300 -5.76 -28.19 -27.78
C GLY A 300 -4.45 -28.06 -26.99
N LYS A 301 -4.47 -27.34 -25.87
CA LYS A 301 -3.34 -27.23 -24.92
C LYS A 301 -3.88 -27.35 -23.51
N THR A 302 -3.20 -28.13 -22.67
CA THR A 302 -3.61 -28.42 -21.29
C THR A 302 -3.77 -27.12 -20.50
N ALA A 303 -4.90 -26.97 -19.81
CA ALA A 303 -5.17 -25.85 -18.93
C ALA A 303 -5.99 -26.27 -17.72
N ARG A 304 -5.82 -25.54 -16.61
CA ARG A 304 -6.65 -25.69 -15.42
C ARG A 304 -7.87 -24.78 -15.48
N THR A 305 -9.05 -25.38 -15.36
CA THR A 305 -10.36 -24.73 -15.42
C THR A 305 -11.26 -25.22 -14.29
N LEU A 306 -12.28 -24.43 -13.96
CA LEU A 306 -13.43 -24.92 -13.20
C LEU A 306 -14.08 -26.09 -13.96
N LYS A 307 -14.50 -27.12 -13.21
CA LYS A 307 -15.22 -28.29 -13.73
C LYS A 307 -16.70 -27.94 -13.90
N THR A 308 -17.01 -27.25 -15.00
CA THR A 308 -18.40 -26.92 -15.37
C THR A 308 -19.10 -28.10 -16.05
N PRO A 309 -20.44 -28.09 -16.16
CA PRO A 309 -21.17 -29.12 -16.92
C PRO A 309 -20.66 -29.28 -18.36
N PHE A 310 -20.21 -28.18 -18.98
CA PHE A 310 -19.56 -28.21 -20.29
C PHE A 310 -18.25 -29.02 -20.27
N ILE A 311 -17.37 -28.78 -19.28
CA ILE A 311 -16.11 -29.52 -19.16
C ILE A 311 -16.35 -31.00 -18.85
N GLU A 312 -17.34 -31.32 -18.02
CA GLU A 312 -17.73 -32.71 -17.75
C GLU A 312 -18.26 -33.40 -19.01
N GLY A 313 -19.10 -32.71 -19.79
CA GLY A 313 -19.62 -33.20 -21.06
C GLY A 313 -18.52 -33.48 -22.08
N LEU A 314 -17.45 -32.69 -22.10
CA LEU A 314 -16.27 -32.95 -22.92
C LEU A 314 -15.50 -34.19 -22.44
N GLN A 315 -15.31 -34.36 -21.14
CA GLN A 315 -14.51 -35.46 -20.56
C GLN A 315 -15.21 -36.83 -20.64
N ASN A 316 -16.54 -36.84 -20.63
CA ASN A 316 -17.34 -38.07 -20.64
C ASN A 316 -17.55 -38.65 -22.05
N GLN A 317 -17.03 -38.01 -23.09
CA GLN A 317 -17.17 -38.43 -24.47
C GLN A 317 -15.81 -38.74 -25.10
N SER A 318 -15.78 -39.72 -26.00
CA SER A 318 -14.59 -39.95 -26.83
C SER A 318 -14.44 -38.80 -27.82
N SER A 319 -13.29 -38.12 -27.78
CA SER A 319 -13.04 -36.93 -28.59
C SER A 319 -12.52 -37.22 -29.99
N GLY A 320 -11.93 -38.41 -30.21
CA GLY A 320 -11.05 -38.63 -31.36
C GLY A 320 -9.91 -37.58 -31.41
N ASN A 321 -9.30 -37.43 -32.59
CA ASN A 321 -8.34 -36.35 -32.83
C ASN A 321 -9.09 -35.02 -32.96
N LEU A 322 -8.64 -34.01 -32.21
CA LEU A 322 -9.20 -32.66 -32.20
C LEU A 322 -8.22 -31.66 -32.84
N PRO A 323 -8.72 -30.51 -33.33
CA PRO A 323 -7.87 -29.44 -33.81
C PRO A 323 -6.80 -29.01 -32.79
N SER A 324 -5.63 -28.65 -33.30
CA SER A 324 -4.50 -28.19 -32.49
C SER A 324 -4.76 -26.87 -31.76
N TYR A 325 -3.82 -26.50 -30.87
CA TYR A 325 -3.87 -25.22 -30.17
C TYR A 325 -3.91 -24.03 -31.12
N GLY A 326 -4.69 -23.02 -30.74
CA GLY A 326 -4.99 -21.85 -31.56
C GLY A 326 -6.26 -22.04 -32.39
N TYR A 327 -6.36 -23.13 -33.14
CA TYR A 327 -7.54 -23.44 -33.96
C TYR A 327 -8.74 -23.90 -33.13
N SER A 328 -8.55 -24.88 -32.25
CA SER A 328 -9.63 -25.34 -31.37
C SER A 328 -10.10 -24.22 -30.43
N TYR A 329 -9.17 -23.41 -29.95
CA TYR A 329 -9.50 -22.30 -29.05
C TYR A 329 -10.26 -21.17 -29.74
N TYR A 330 -9.90 -20.83 -30.98
CA TYR A 330 -10.68 -19.91 -31.80
C TYR A 330 -12.12 -20.41 -31.98
N ALA A 331 -12.28 -21.67 -32.39
CA ALA A 331 -13.59 -22.28 -32.60
C ALA A 331 -14.45 -22.24 -31.33
N TYR A 332 -13.86 -22.58 -30.18
CA TYR A 332 -14.53 -22.46 -28.88
C TYR A 332 -14.95 -21.01 -28.59
N LYS A 333 -14.06 -20.02 -28.77
CA LYS A 333 -14.37 -18.62 -28.49
C LYS A 333 -15.48 -18.07 -29.39
N SER A 334 -15.60 -18.56 -30.62
CA SER A 334 -16.69 -18.23 -31.54
C SER A 334 -18.00 -18.91 -31.13
N ALA A 335 -17.95 -20.16 -30.64
CA ALA A 335 -19.12 -20.95 -30.31
C ALA A 335 -19.69 -20.70 -28.90
N VAL A 336 -18.88 -20.29 -27.92
CA VAL A 336 -19.29 -20.24 -26.50
C VAL A 336 -20.51 -19.35 -26.24
N LYS A 337 -20.76 -18.35 -27.10
CA LYS A 337 -21.94 -17.48 -27.01
C LYS A 337 -23.26 -18.21 -27.26
N LEU A 338 -23.22 -19.38 -27.89
CA LEU A 338 -24.37 -20.24 -28.12
C LEU A 338 -24.68 -21.15 -26.93
N PHE A 339 -23.73 -21.32 -26.00
CA PHE A 339 -23.87 -22.27 -24.90
C PHE A 339 -24.72 -21.68 -23.77
N PRO A 340 -25.44 -22.52 -22.99
CA PRO A 340 -26.19 -22.06 -21.84
C PRO A 340 -25.31 -21.30 -20.82
N PRO A 341 -25.87 -20.37 -20.03
CA PRO A 341 -25.15 -19.72 -18.94
C PRO A 341 -24.49 -20.75 -18.00
N GLY A 342 -23.24 -20.48 -17.58
CA GLY A 342 -22.45 -21.39 -16.75
C GLY A 342 -21.83 -22.58 -17.51
N CYS A 343 -22.16 -22.78 -18.79
CA CYS A 343 -21.50 -23.75 -19.66
C CYS A 343 -20.34 -23.08 -20.39
N GLY A 344 -19.18 -23.06 -19.74
CA GLY A 344 -17.99 -22.45 -20.31
C GLY A 344 -16.69 -22.99 -19.74
N PHE A 345 -15.60 -22.58 -20.37
CA PHE A 345 -14.22 -22.82 -19.99
C PHE A 345 -13.69 -21.62 -19.21
N TYR A 346 -13.64 -21.77 -17.88
CA TYR A 346 -13.32 -20.73 -16.94
C TYR A 346 -12.03 -21.06 -16.20
N LEU A 347 -10.96 -20.39 -16.58
CA LEU A 347 -9.61 -20.65 -16.06
C LEU A 347 -9.52 -20.24 -14.59
N ALA A 348 -9.09 -21.17 -13.72
CA ALA A 348 -8.96 -20.94 -12.29
C ALA A 348 -7.88 -21.86 -11.70
N GLY A 349 -7.11 -21.37 -10.73
CA GLY A 349 -6.11 -22.18 -10.03
C GLY A 349 -6.73 -23.11 -8.99
N LYS A 350 -5.99 -24.13 -8.54
CA LYS A 350 -6.51 -25.11 -7.56
C LYS A 350 -7.01 -24.46 -6.26
N ASN A 351 -6.35 -23.38 -5.84
CA ASN A 351 -6.66 -22.65 -4.61
C ASN A 351 -7.62 -21.47 -4.81
N TYR A 352 -8.33 -21.39 -5.94
CA TYR A 352 -9.22 -20.25 -6.24
C TYR A 352 -10.32 -20.04 -5.18
N THR A 353 -10.74 -21.11 -4.49
CA THR A 353 -11.74 -21.06 -3.42
C THR A 353 -11.27 -20.27 -2.19
N LYS A 354 -9.95 -20.12 -2.01
CA LYS A 354 -9.29 -19.38 -0.93
C LYS A 354 -9.09 -17.90 -1.25
N VAL A 355 -9.40 -17.47 -2.48
CA VAL A 355 -9.33 -16.06 -2.86
C VAL A 355 -10.52 -15.34 -2.25
N THR A 356 -10.26 -14.32 -1.44
CA THR A 356 -11.35 -13.51 -0.92
C THR A 356 -11.82 -12.53 -2.02
N PRO A 357 -13.13 -12.47 -2.30
CA PRO A 357 -13.62 -11.73 -3.46
C PRO A 357 -13.48 -10.21 -3.35
N GLY A 358 -13.48 -9.54 -4.51
CA GLY A 358 -13.55 -8.08 -4.61
C GLY A 358 -12.30 -7.33 -4.19
N GLY A 359 -12.34 -6.00 -4.35
CA GLY A 359 -11.24 -5.07 -4.08
C GLY A 359 -10.50 -4.61 -5.34
N LYS A 360 -9.64 -3.60 -5.21
CA LYS A 360 -8.69 -3.22 -6.25
C LYS A 360 -7.50 -4.17 -6.23
N SER A 361 -6.80 -4.28 -7.35
CA SER A 361 -5.56 -5.08 -7.44
C SER A 361 -4.47 -4.62 -6.46
N HIS A 362 -4.49 -3.34 -6.08
CA HIS A 362 -3.66 -2.78 -5.01
C HIS A 362 -3.93 -3.42 -3.63
N ASP A 363 -5.21 -3.59 -3.28
CA ASP A 363 -5.66 -4.07 -1.96
C ASP A 363 -5.33 -5.57 -1.75
N ILE A 364 -5.22 -6.33 -2.84
CA ILE A 364 -4.86 -7.76 -2.83
C ILE A 364 -3.42 -7.96 -2.32
N ILE A 365 -2.54 -6.97 -2.52
CA ILE A 365 -1.15 -7.03 -2.05
C ILE A 365 -1.07 -6.75 -0.53
N TYR A 366 -2.12 -6.20 0.07
CA TYR A 366 -2.19 -5.86 1.50
C TYR A 366 -3.46 -6.37 2.22
N LYS A 367 -4.02 -7.52 1.81
CA LYS A 367 -5.34 -7.91 2.33
C LYS A 367 -5.31 -8.32 3.81
N ALA A 368 -6.19 -7.70 4.60
CA ALA A 368 -6.52 -8.11 5.96
C ALA A 368 -7.00 -9.56 5.98
N GLN A 369 -6.54 -10.35 6.95
CA GLN A 369 -6.87 -11.76 7.12
C GLN A 369 -7.64 -11.94 8.42
N GLU A 370 -8.72 -12.72 8.40
CA GLU A 370 -9.42 -13.08 9.64
C GLU A 370 -8.49 -13.88 10.57
N LEU A 371 -8.38 -13.43 11.81
CA LEU A 371 -7.67 -14.17 12.85
C LEU A 371 -8.54 -15.34 13.30
N THR A 372 -7.99 -16.55 13.23
CA THR A 372 -8.63 -17.74 13.83
C THR A 372 -8.69 -17.60 15.36
N GLU A 373 -9.63 -18.31 16.00
CA GLU A 373 -9.72 -18.32 17.48
C GLU A 373 -8.42 -18.78 18.15
N ALA A 374 -7.70 -19.74 17.54
CA ALA A 374 -6.38 -20.15 18.02
C ALA A 374 -5.36 -19.01 17.99
N GLN A 375 -5.32 -18.23 16.91
CA GLN A 375 -4.43 -17.07 16.78
C GLN A 375 -4.82 -15.94 17.73
N LYS A 376 -6.10 -15.65 17.90
CA LYS A 376 -6.59 -14.69 18.90
C LYS A 376 -6.16 -15.11 20.31
N ASN A 377 -6.28 -16.39 20.65
CA ASN A 377 -5.84 -16.91 21.93
C ASN A 377 -4.33 -16.79 22.15
N LEU A 378 -3.51 -17.00 21.10
CA LEU A 378 -2.06 -16.76 21.16
C LEU A 378 -1.72 -15.29 21.42
N ILE A 379 -2.42 -14.37 20.75
CA ILE A 379 -2.25 -12.92 20.95
C ILE A 379 -2.64 -12.55 22.39
N LYS A 380 -3.80 -12.99 22.87
CA LYS A 380 -4.25 -12.76 24.25
C LYS A 380 -3.29 -13.36 25.28
N ALA A 381 -2.74 -14.53 25.01
CA ALA A 381 -1.77 -15.18 25.91
C ALA A 381 -0.47 -14.38 26.07
N SER A 382 -0.13 -13.50 25.12
CA SER A 382 1.02 -12.59 25.26
C SER A 382 0.74 -11.31 26.05
N VAL A 383 -0.52 -11.00 26.36
CA VAL A 383 -0.91 -9.79 27.11
C VAL A 383 -0.13 -9.64 28.42
N PRO A 384 -0.01 -10.66 29.31
CA PRO A 384 0.73 -10.50 30.57
C PRO A 384 2.22 -10.15 30.37
N ILE A 385 2.82 -10.63 29.28
CA ILE A 385 4.22 -10.36 28.96
C ILE A 385 4.37 -8.97 28.35
N LEU A 386 3.42 -8.54 27.51
CA LEU A 386 3.36 -7.17 27.02
C LEU A 386 3.13 -6.15 28.15
N GLU A 387 2.38 -6.52 29.20
CA GLU A 387 2.20 -5.68 30.39
C GLU A 387 3.49 -5.54 31.21
N SER A 388 4.21 -6.64 31.41
CA SER A 388 5.43 -6.66 32.24
C SER A 388 6.69 -6.20 31.51
N SER A 389 6.78 -6.40 30.19
CA SER A 389 7.99 -6.17 29.39
C SER A 389 7.77 -5.24 28.19
N GLY A 390 6.57 -4.66 28.02
CA GLY A 390 6.23 -3.84 26.85
C GLY A 390 7.17 -2.65 26.63
N LEU A 391 7.68 -2.03 27.70
CA LEU A 391 8.64 -0.92 27.58
C LEU A 391 10.03 -1.38 27.10
N GLU A 392 10.51 -2.53 27.55
CA GLU A 392 11.79 -3.07 27.07
C GLU A 392 11.67 -3.52 25.61
N LEU A 393 10.53 -4.13 25.26
CA LEU A 393 10.19 -4.48 23.89
C LEU A 393 10.24 -3.28 22.97
N THR A 394 9.55 -2.19 23.32
CA THR A 394 9.48 -1.03 22.42
C THR A 394 10.82 -0.30 22.33
N LYS A 395 11.63 -0.26 23.40
CA LYS A 395 13.01 0.23 23.33
C LYS A 395 13.87 -0.58 22.36
N ALA A 396 13.85 -1.91 22.47
CA ALA A 396 14.61 -2.79 21.59
C ALA A 396 14.13 -2.67 20.13
N PHE A 397 12.82 -2.54 19.92
CA PHE A 397 12.20 -2.30 18.62
C PHE A 397 12.70 -1.01 17.98
N TYR A 398 12.63 0.13 18.69
CA TYR A 398 13.07 1.41 18.15
C TYR A 398 14.56 1.42 17.84
N ASN A 399 15.39 0.85 18.72
CA ASN A 399 16.83 0.68 18.43
C ASN A 399 17.07 -0.16 17.18
N SER A 400 16.32 -1.26 16.99
CA SER A 400 16.46 -2.09 15.81
C SER A 400 16.03 -1.36 14.54
N MET A 401 14.87 -0.70 14.56
CA MET A 401 14.28 -0.04 13.40
C MET A 401 15.07 1.20 12.98
N LEU A 402 15.38 2.10 13.91
CA LEU A 402 16.07 3.35 13.58
C LEU A 402 17.51 3.12 13.12
N ASN A 403 18.15 2.03 13.54
CA ASN A 403 19.47 1.65 13.05
C ASN A 403 19.42 0.88 11.73
N GLY A 404 18.41 0.02 11.54
CA GLY A 404 18.24 -0.78 10.32
C GLY A 404 17.68 -0.01 9.12
N ASN A 405 16.93 1.07 9.38
CA ASN A 405 16.21 1.84 8.38
C ASN A 405 16.39 3.36 8.62
N PRO A 406 17.52 3.94 8.20
CA PRO A 406 17.77 5.38 8.35
C PRO A 406 16.70 6.27 7.70
N GLU A 407 16.03 5.79 6.65
CA GLU A 407 14.98 6.48 5.90
C GLU A 407 13.73 6.78 6.74
N VAL A 408 13.46 6.01 7.81
CA VAL A 408 12.31 6.27 8.67
C VAL A 408 12.63 7.25 9.80
N ARG A 409 13.91 7.55 10.07
CA ARG A 409 14.33 8.46 11.14
C ARG A 409 13.65 9.85 11.09
N PRO A 410 13.45 10.47 9.91
CA PRO A 410 12.79 11.78 9.84
C PRO A 410 11.39 11.82 10.46
N PHE A 411 10.68 10.70 10.54
CA PHE A 411 9.33 10.64 11.11
C PHE A 411 9.32 10.56 12.64
N PHE A 412 10.48 10.36 13.27
CA PHE A 412 10.60 10.20 14.72
C PHE A 412 11.24 11.42 15.37
N ASN A 413 10.87 11.65 16.63
CA ASN A 413 11.40 12.74 17.44
C ASN A 413 12.40 12.19 18.46
N ASP A 414 13.68 12.56 18.31
CA ASP A 414 14.77 12.13 19.20
C ASP A 414 14.48 12.36 20.69
N THR A 415 13.85 13.49 21.05
CA THR A 415 13.51 13.79 22.45
C THR A 415 12.52 12.77 23.01
N ASN A 416 11.54 12.36 22.21
CA ASN A 416 10.54 11.36 22.61
C ASN A 416 11.14 9.95 22.68
N GLN A 417 12.18 9.68 21.89
CA GLN A 417 12.93 8.43 21.93
C GLN A 417 13.80 8.36 23.20
N ILE A 418 14.57 9.42 23.49
CA ILE A 418 15.44 9.51 24.68
C ILE A 418 14.62 9.49 25.97
N THR A 419 13.48 10.19 26.02
CA THR A 419 12.58 10.22 27.20
C THR A 419 11.66 9.00 27.29
N TYR A 420 11.75 8.07 26.33
CA TYR A 420 10.92 6.87 26.22
C TYR A 420 9.40 7.11 26.16
N ARG A 421 8.95 8.33 25.84
CA ARG A 421 7.51 8.62 25.71
C ARG A 421 6.89 7.86 24.54
N GLN A 422 7.56 7.82 23.39
CA GLN A 422 7.06 7.13 22.21
C GLN A 422 7.09 5.59 22.38
N PRO A 423 8.16 4.98 22.94
CA PRO A 423 8.14 3.60 23.42
C PRO A 423 6.95 3.25 24.31
N LYS A 424 6.58 4.11 25.28
CA LYS A 424 5.41 3.88 26.14
C LYS A 424 4.09 3.90 25.38
N VAL A 425 3.89 4.86 24.47
CA VAL A 425 2.67 4.94 23.64
C VAL A 425 2.53 3.73 22.73
N LEU A 426 3.62 3.28 22.10
CA LEU A 426 3.58 2.07 21.27
C LEU A 426 3.27 0.82 22.11
N ALA A 427 3.86 0.70 23.31
CA ALA A 427 3.59 -0.42 24.20
C ALA A 427 2.11 -0.46 24.61
N PHE A 428 1.55 0.70 24.95
CA PHE A 428 0.14 0.85 25.25
C PHE A 428 -0.75 0.50 24.04
N ALA A 429 -0.41 0.98 22.83
CA ALA A 429 -1.15 0.67 21.62
C ALA A 429 -1.22 -0.85 21.36
N LEU A 430 -0.07 -1.53 21.43
CA LEU A 430 0.02 -2.98 21.22
C LEU A 430 -0.73 -3.76 22.29
N LEU A 431 -0.62 -3.33 23.54
CA LEU A 431 -1.32 -3.94 24.66
C LEU A 431 -2.84 -3.83 24.50
N ASN A 432 -3.35 -2.64 24.18
CA ASN A 432 -4.78 -2.43 24.00
C ASN A 432 -5.31 -3.14 22.76
N TYR A 433 -4.53 -3.16 21.68
CA TYR A 433 -4.88 -3.94 20.50
C TYR A 433 -5.01 -5.44 20.83
N ALA A 434 -4.04 -6.01 21.55
CA ALA A 434 -4.10 -7.40 21.98
C ALA A 434 -5.27 -7.70 22.94
N LYS A 435 -5.56 -6.81 23.89
CA LYS A 435 -6.69 -6.94 24.84
C LYS A 435 -8.05 -6.90 24.15
N ASN A 436 -8.18 -6.13 23.09
CA ASN A 436 -9.44 -5.90 22.38
C ASN A 436 -9.49 -6.62 21.02
N ILE A 437 -8.70 -7.68 20.82
CA ILE A 437 -8.57 -8.36 19.52
C ILE A 437 -9.88 -9.01 19.02
N ASP A 438 -10.86 -9.22 19.91
CA ASP A 438 -12.20 -9.72 19.56
C ASP A 438 -13.15 -8.62 19.07
N ASP A 439 -12.99 -7.39 19.58
CA ASP A 439 -13.81 -6.22 19.25
C ASP A 439 -12.95 -4.96 19.34
N LEU A 440 -12.60 -4.40 18.18
CA LEU A 440 -11.76 -3.20 18.08
C LEU A 440 -12.52 -1.90 18.28
N THR A 441 -13.85 -1.93 18.49
CA THR A 441 -14.68 -0.74 18.71
C THR A 441 -14.12 0.20 19.78
N PRO A 442 -13.63 -0.27 20.94
CA PRO A 442 -13.03 0.58 21.97
C PRO A 442 -11.79 1.37 21.51
N LEU A 443 -11.13 0.95 20.43
CA LEU A 443 -9.93 1.58 19.90
C LEU A 443 -10.22 2.63 18.82
N THR A 444 -11.47 2.80 18.41
CA THR A 444 -11.86 3.70 17.32
C THR A 444 -11.30 5.11 17.48
N ASP A 445 -11.44 5.70 18.67
CA ASP A 445 -10.96 7.06 18.91
C ASP A 445 -9.43 7.15 19.02
N PHE A 446 -8.79 6.07 19.46
CA PHE A 446 -7.33 5.98 19.48
C PHE A 446 -6.77 5.86 18.05
N VAL A 447 -7.38 5.03 17.20
CA VAL A 447 -7.05 4.92 15.77
C VAL A 447 -7.18 6.28 15.08
N LYS A 448 -8.29 7.00 15.29
CA LYS A 448 -8.46 8.35 14.73
C LYS A 448 -7.33 9.31 15.14
N GLN A 449 -6.87 9.23 16.39
CA GLN A 449 -5.73 10.03 16.86
C GLN A 449 -4.44 9.66 16.14
N ILE A 450 -4.18 8.37 15.93
CA ILE A 450 -3.02 7.89 15.16
C ILE A 450 -3.08 8.43 13.74
N VAL A 451 -4.21 8.27 13.05
CA VAL A 451 -4.42 8.71 11.66
C VAL A 451 -4.11 10.20 11.51
N VAL A 452 -4.67 11.06 12.39
CA VAL A 452 -4.40 12.50 12.36
C VAL A 452 -2.90 12.80 12.48
N LYS A 453 -2.21 12.08 13.37
CA LYS A 453 -0.77 12.25 13.57
C LYS A 453 0.05 11.78 12.38
N HIS A 454 -0.26 10.60 11.85
CA HIS A 454 0.39 10.00 10.70
C HIS A 454 0.22 10.87 9.45
N VAL A 455 -0.98 11.39 9.22
CA VAL A 455 -1.27 12.36 8.16
C VAL A 455 -0.45 13.64 8.34
N GLY A 456 -0.36 14.19 9.56
CA GLY A 456 0.49 15.35 9.83
C GLY A 456 1.99 15.13 9.60
N LEU A 457 2.46 13.88 9.78
CA LEU A 457 3.84 13.46 9.54
C LEU A 457 4.09 12.94 8.11
N GLN A 458 3.02 12.79 7.32
CA GLN A 458 3.03 12.22 5.97
C GLN A 458 3.53 10.76 5.92
N VAL A 459 3.06 9.93 6.85
CA VAL A 459 3.32 8.47 6.85
C VAL A 459 2.62 7.80 5.66
N ARG A 460 3.34 7.00 4.88
CA ARG A 460 2.84 6.26 3.71
C ARG A 460 2.74 4.77 3.96
N ALA A 461 1.97 4.08 3.12
CA ALA A 461 1.80 2.63 3.16
C ALA A 461 3.14 1.87 3.17
N GLU A 462 4.13 2.34 2.41
CA GLU A 462 5.47 1.74 2.34
C GLU A 462 6.25 1.74 3.68
N HIS A 463 5.88 2.57 4.65
CA HIS A 463 6.53 2.58 5.97
C HIS A 463 6.04 1.45 6.89
N TYR A 464 4.83 0.94 6.69
CA TYR A 464 4.24 -0.08 7.56
C TYR A 464 5.00 -1.42 7.54
N PRO A 465 5.47 -1.94 6.40
CA PRO A 465 6.29 -3.16 6.39
C PRO A 465 7.57 -3.04 7.22
N VAL A 466 8.21 -1.86 7.23
CA VAL A 466 9.43 -1.61 8.03
C VAL A 466 9.12 -1.77 9.53
N VAL A 467 8.08 -1.09 10.00
CA VAL A 467 7.65 -1.16 11.41
C VAL A 467 7.28 -2.60 11.79
N GLY A 468 6.47 -3.28 10.97
CA GLY A 468 6.01 -4.65 11.25
C GLY A 468 7.16 -5.64 11.39
N ASN A 469 8.10 -5.61 10.45
CA ASN A 469 9.26 -6.50 10.46
C ASN A 469 10.10 -6.34 11.74
N HIS A 470 10.41 -5.09 12.12
CA HIS A 470 11.18 -4.83 13.32
C HIS A 470 10.42 -5.19 14.60
N LEU A 471 9.13 -4.88 14.66
CA LEU A 471 8.30 -5.15 15.83
C LEU A 471 8.21 -6.65 16.09
N ILE A 472 7.79 -7.43 15.10
CA ILE A 472 7.57 -8.87 15.23
C ILE A 472 8.90 -9.59 15.49
N THR A 473 9.97 -9.19 14.82
CA THR A 473 11.32 -9.74 15.09
C THR A 473 11.76 -9.47 16.52
N THR A 474 11.49 -8.27 17.04
CA THR A 474 11.86 -7.91 18.42
C THR A 474 11.02 -8.70 19.43
N MET A 475 9.71 -8.84 19.19
CA MET A 475 8.84 -9.70 20.00
C MET A 475 9.36 -11.13 20.03
N GLY A 476 9.76 -11.67 18.88
CA GLY A 476 10.34 -13.01 18.78
C GLY A 476 11.58 -13.20 19.66
N LYS A 477 12.52 -12.25 19.60
CA LYS A 477 13.76 -12.29 20.39
C LYS A 477 13.50 -12.17 21.90
N LEU A 478 12.56 -11.33 22.30
CA LEU A 478 12.33 -11.00 23.71
C LEU A 478 11.52 -12.10 24.42
N LEU A 479 10.56 -12.71 23.72
CA LEU A 479 9.73 -13.79 24.25
C LEU A 479 10.45 -15.15 24.24
N GLY A 480 11.50 -15.29 23.41
CA GLY A 480 12.25 -16.53 23.26
C GLY A 480 11.49 -17.61 22.49
N GLU A 481 12.22 -18.59 21.95
CA GLU A 481 11.69 -19.60 21.01
C GLU A 481 10.57 -20.48 21.58
N LYS A 482 10.48 -20.58 22.92
CA LYS A 482 9.42 -21.34 23.60
C LYS A 482 8.05 -20.65 23.56
N ILE A 483 8.03 -19.31 23.51
CA ILE A 483 6.80 -18.50 23.53
C ILE A 483 6.53 -17.92 22.14
N ALA A 484 7.56 -17.40 21.47
CA ALA A 484 7.47 -16.94 20.09
C ALA A 484 7.63 -18.08 19.08
N THR A 485 6.70 -19.04 19.14
CA THR A 485 6.63 -20.12 18.15
C THR A 485 6.32 -19.59 16.75
N PRO A 486 6.52 -20.38 15.68
CA PRO A 486 6.12 -19.98 14.33
C PRO A 486 4.65 -19.54 14.24
N GLU A 487 3.76 -20.21 14.96
CA GLU A 487 2.32 -19.89 15.01
C GLU A 487 2.06 -18.56 15.72
N PHE A 488 2.82 -18.25 16.77
CA PHE A 488 2.77 -16.96 17.45
C PHE A 488 3.21 -15.82 16.53
N VAL A 489 4.35 -16.01 15.85
CA VAL A 489 4.89 -15.03 14.89
C VAL A 489 3.91 -14.81 13.75
N GLU A 490 3.30 -15.88 13.26
CA GLU A 490 2.24 -15.80 12.24
C GLU A 490 1.01 -15.04 12.73
N ALA A 491 0.50 -15.37 13.93
CA ALA A 491 -0.66 -14.69 14.51
C ALA A 491 -0.42 -13.19 14.65
N TRP A 492 0.73 -12.79 15.19
CA TRP A 492 1.10 -11.37 15.32
C TRP A 492 1.39 -10.69 13.99
N SER A 493 1.90 -11.41 12.99
CA SER A 493 2.08 -10.88 11.64
C SER A 493 0.74 -10.53 11.00
N ILE A 494 -0.25 -11.42 11.13
CA ILE A 494 -1.61 -11.19 10.63
C ILE A 494 -2.26 -10.03 11.40
N ALA A 495 -2.19 -10.04 12.73
CA ALA A 495 -2.79 -9.00 13.57
C ALA A 495 -2.20 -7.61 13.25
N TYR A 496 -0.87 -7.52 13.13
CA TYR A 496 -0.20 -6.30 12.70
C TYR A 496 -0.66 -5.86 11.31
N GLY A 497 -0.69 -6.79 10.35
CA GLY A 497 -1.13 -6.51 8.98
C GLY A 497 -2.55 -5.96 8.90
N ASN A 498 -3.47 -6.50 9.71
CA ASN A 498 -4.86 -6.03 9.78
C ASN A 498 -4.94 -4.60 10.33
N LEU A 499 -4.22 -4.30 11.42
CA LEU A 499 -4.19 -2.95 11.98
C LEU A 499 -3.52 -1.96 11.02
N ALA A 500 -2.42 -2.36 10.37
CA ALA A 500 -1.73 -1.56 9.38
C ALA A 500 -2.67 -1.20 8.23
N GLN A 501 -3.41 -2.17 7.69
CA GLN A 501 -4.35 -1.91 6.60
C GLN A 501 -5.46 -0.93 7.01
N LEU A 502 -6.02 -1.11 8.21
CA LEU A 502 -7.04 -0.21 8.75
C LEU A 502 -6.53 1.24 8.84
N LEU A 503 -5.29 1.42 9.29
CA LEU A 503 -4.66 2.75 9.37
C LEU A 503 -4.35 3.32 7.98
N ILE A 504 -3.81 2.50 7.07
CA ILE A 504 -3.52 2.89 5.68
C ILE A 504 -4.77 3.40 4.98
N ASP A 505 -5.89 2.69 5.09
CA ASP A 505 -7.15 3.06 4.45
C ASP A 505 -7.69 4.38 5.01
N ALA A 506 -7.64 4.54 6.34
CA ALA A 506 -8.08 5.76 7.01
C ALA A 506 -7.19 6.97 6.67
N GLU A 507 -5.87 6.77 6.62
CA GLU A 507 -4.89 7.79 6.23
C GLU A 507 -5.06 8.19 4.77
N PHE A 508 -5.25 7.22 3.88
CA PHE A 508 -5.50 7.48 2.46
C PHE A 508 -6.73 8.37 2.27
N ALA A 509 -7.84 8.08 2.99
CA ALA A 509 -9.04 8.90 2.94
C ALA A 509 -8.80 10.35 3.41
N GLU A 510 -7.94 10.57 4.39
CA GLU A 510 -7.57 11.91 4.85
C GLU A 510 -6.61 12.61 3.88
N TYR A 511 -5.66 11.91 3.27
CA TYR A 511 -4.74 12.47 2.27
C TYR A 511 -5.47 13.08 1.07
N GLN A 512 -6.58 12.46 0.63
CA GLN A 512 -7.39 12.98 -0.48
C GLN A 512 -8.04 14.34 -0.19
N LYS A 513 -8.14 14.73 1.09
CA LYS A 513 -8.73 16.01 1.51
C LYS A 513 -7.69 17.12 1.63
N GLN A 514 -6.40 16.79 1.57
CA GLN A 514 -5.34 17.75 1.83
C GLN A 514 -5.10 18.69 0.63
N PRO A 515 -4.78 19.97 0.89
CA PRO A 515 -4.54 20.96 -0.17
C PRO A 515 -3.27 20.70 -1.01
N TRP A 516 -2.34 19.87 -0.54
CA TRP A 516 -1.20 19.38 -1.31
C TRP A 516 -0.75 18.03 -0.76
N GLU A 517 0.17 17.38 -1.47
CA GLU A 517 0.74 16.10 -1.07
C GLU A 517 2.17 16.27 -0.53
N GLY A 518 2.49 15.59 0.56
CA GLY A 518 3.85 15.52 1.09
C GLY A 518 4.34 16.84 1.67
N PHE A 519 5.66 17.02 1.69
CA PHE A 519 6.29 18.25 2.14
C PHE A 519 6.53 19.19 0.96
N LYS A 520 6.09 20.43 1.11
CA LYS A 520 6.23 21.49 0.12
C LYS A 520 7.16 22.57 0.65
N ASP A 521 7.95 23.18 -0.22
CA ASP A 521 8.83 24.29 0.18
C ASP A 521 8.05 25.60 0.38
N PHE A 522 8.32 26.23 1.51
CA PHE A 522 7.85 27.57 1.87
C PHE A 522 9.06 28.46 2.16
N VAL A 523 8.97 29.72 1.78
CA VAL A 523 10.00 30.72 2.07
C VAL A 523 9.63 31.52 3.32
N VAL A 524 10.57 31.69 4.24
CA VAL A 524 10.41 32.56 5.41
C VAL A 524 10.40 34.01 4.96
N THR A 525 9.33 34.73 5.25
CA THR A 525 9.13 36.11 4.81
C THR A 525 9.40 37.11 5.92
N ARG A 526 9.18 36.73 7.19
CA ARG A 526 9.36 37.59 8.35
C ARG A 526 9.57 36.76 9.62
N ILE A 527 10.40 37.27 10.53
CA ILE A 527 10.60 36.71 11.87
C ILE A 527 10.41 37.85 12.87
N GLU A 528 9.55 37.65 13.87
CA GLU A 528 9.25 38.62 14.92
C GLU A 528 9.57 38.05 16.29
N GLU A 529 10.16 38.88 17.15
CA GLU A 529 10.42 38.52 18.55
C GLU A 529 9.18 38.88 19.38
N GLU A 530 8.52 37.87 19.93
CA GLU A 530 7.34 38.03 20.78
C GLU A 530 7.75 38.27 22.24
N THR A 531 8.72 37.47 22.70
CA THR A 531 9.40 37.57 24.00
C THR A 531 10.88 37.19 23.80
N ASP A 532 11.70 37.32 24.84
CA ASP A 532 13.10 36.87 24.82
C ASP A 532 13.28 35.36 24.55
N ASP A 533 12.23 34.56 24.79
CA ASP A 533 12.21 33.11 24.55
C ASP A 533 11.19 32.64 23.51
N VAL A 534 10.46 33.53 22.82
CA VAL A 534 9.47 33.16 21.79
C VAL A 534 9.64 34.01 20.53
N LYS A 535 9.72 33.34 19.37
CA LYS A 535 9.72 33.98 18.04
C LYS A 535 8.55 33.52 17.20
N SER A 536 7.90 34.46 16.51
CA SER A 536 6.92 34.20 15.46
C SER A 536 7.63 34.16 14.10
N VAL A 537 7.34 33.14 13.30
CA VAL A 537 7.90 32.94 11.96
C VAL A 537 6.77 32.94 10.95
N TYR A 538 6.87 33.84 9.97
CA TYR A 538 5.93 34.01 8.87
C TYR A 538 6.53 33.43 7.59
N PHE A 539 5.72 32.73 6.81
CA PHE A 539 6.18 32.04 5.61
C PHE A 539 5.04 31.80 4.61
N LYS A 540 5.40 31.69 3.34
CA LYS A 540 4.47 31.47 2.22
C LYS A 540 5.03 30.46 1.21
N PRO A 541 4.21 29.83 0.35
CA PRO A 541 4.67 28.84 -0.61
C PRO A 541 5.76 29.41 -1.51
N ALA A 542 6.88 28.70 -1.65
CA ALA A 542 8.00 29.14 -2.46
C ALA A 542 7.66 29.19 -3.96
N ASP A 543 6.70 28.38 -4.39
CA ASP A 543 6.19 28.31 -5.76
C ASP A 543 5.18 29.42 -6.11
N GLY A 544 4.90 30.33 -5.17
CA GLY A 544 3.93 31.42 -5.36
C GLY A 544 2.46 30.99 -5.37
N SER A 545 2.16 29.73 -5.06
CA SER A 545 0.77 29.28 -4.92
C SER A 545 0.07 29.97 -3.74
N LYS A 546 -1.27 29.94 -3.76
CA LYS A 546 -2.07 30.50 -2.67
C LYS A 546 -1.92 29.66 -1.40
N VAL A 547 -1.79 30.32 -0.26
CA VAL A 547 -1.83 29.67 1.05
C VAL A 547 -3.21 29.04 1.27
N ALA A 548 -3.23 27.74 1.59
CA ALA A 548 -4.46 27.04 1.91
C ALA A 548 -5.03 27.51 3.25
N LYS A 549 -6.36 27.64 3.35
CA LYS A 549 -7.02 28.09 4.58
C LYS A 549 -7.21 26.90 5.54
N PRO A 550 -6.53 26.88 6.70
CA PRO A 550 -6.64 25.79 7.66
C PRO A 550 -7.89 25.96 8.53
N LEU A 551 -8.34 24.91 9.21
CA LEU A 551 -9.27 25.08 10.33
C LEU A 551 -8.57 25.77 11.51
N ARG A 552 -9.29 26.61 12.24
CA ARG A 552 -8.76 27.42 13.35
C ARG A 552 -8.37 26.52 14.52
N GLY A 553 -7.07 26.35 14.76
CA GLY A 553 -6.51 25.50 15.81
C GLY A 553 -5.60 24.37 15.30
N GLN A 554 -5.64 24.09 13.98
CA GLN A 554 -4.75 23.13 13.34
C GLN A 554 -3.26 23.49 13.46
N TYR A 555 -2.42 22.49 13.18
CA TYR A 555 -0.96 22.62 13.12
C TYR A 555 -0.44 22.28 11.72
N LEU A 556 0.82 22.64 11.48
CA LEU A 556 1.60 22.24 10.31
C LEU A 556 2.74 21.31 10.75
N GLY A 557 3.02 20.29 9.95
CA GLY A 557 4.23 19.47 10.08
C GLY A 557 5.39 20.11 9.32
N PHE A 558 6.59 20.07 9.88
CA PHE A 558 7.79 20.66 9.29
C PHE A 558 8.94 19.66 9.26
N ARG A 559 9.78 19.75 8.23
CA ARG A 559 11.09 19.09 8.18
C ARG A 559 12.22 20.10 8.08
N PHE A 560 13.22 19.93 8.94
CA PHE A 560 14.42 20.75 8.98
C PHE A 560 15.65 19.89 8.76
N LEU A 561 16.49 20.27 7.80
CA LEU A 561 17.85 19.75 7.71
C LEU A 561 18.74 20.63 8.60
N ILE A 562 19.08 20.12 9.79
CA ILE A 562 19.88 20.86 10.77
C ILE A 562 21.37 20.79 10.37
N PRO A 563 22.12 21.89 10.41
CA PRO A 563 23.56 21.87 10.14
C PRO A 563 24.29 20.78 10.95
N GLY A 564 25.04 19.93 10.26
CA GLY A 564 25.75 18.78 10.86
C GLY A 564 24.91 17.52 11.06
N SER A 565 23.65 17.49 10.62
CA SER A 565 22.80 16.29 10.60
C SER A 565 22.65 15.78 9.17
N ASP A 566 22.91 14.49 8.95
CA ASP A 566 22.68 13.82 7.66
C ASP A 566 21.19 13.46 7.43
N VAL A 567 20.34 13.72 8.42
CA VAL A 567 18.93 13.34 8.43
C VAL A 567 18.07 14.55 8.77
N GLU A 568 16.97 14.73 8.03
CA GLU A 568 15.94 15.72 8.34
C GLU A 568 15.24 15.40 9.66
N LYS A 569 14.90 16.43 10.44
CA LYS A 569 14.18 16.27 11.70
C LYS A 569 12.78 16.89 11.58
N SER A 570 11.77 16.15 12.04
CA SER A 570 10.38 16.62 11.99
C SER A 570 9.91 17.26 13.28
N ARG A 571 9.11 18.33 13.19
CA ARG A 571 8.35 18.91 14.30
C ARG A 571 7.02 19.44 13.80
N GLU A 572 6.04 19.50 14.70
CA GLU A 572 4.78 20.18 14.43
C GLU A 572 4.69 21.48 15.22
N TYR A 573 4.09 22.48 14.58
CA TYR A 573 3.79 23.76 15.23
C TYR A 573 2.37 24.19 14.90
N SER A 574 1.61 24.58 15.93
CA SER A 574 0.27 25.14 15.76
C SER A 574 0.31 26.42 14.92
N ILE A 575 -0.70 26.57 14.06
CA ILE A 575 -0.89 27.78 13.27
C ILE A 575 -1.41 28.86 14.21
N SER A 576 -0.56 29.86 14.46
CA SER A 576 -0.76 30.91 15.45
C SER A 576 -1.45 32.17 14.91
N GLU A 577 -1.61 32.26 13.59
CA GLU A 577 -2.35 33.31 12.91
C GLU A 577 -3.01 32.69 11.68
N TYR A 578 -4.27 33.02 11.45
CA TYR A 578 -4.94 32.55 10.26
C TYR A 578 -4.53 33.39 9.05
N PRO A 579 -4.24 32.76 7.90
CA PRO A 579 -3.52 33.39 6.81
C PRO A 579 -4.42 34.30 5.95
N GLU A 580 -5.04 35.34 6.54
CA GLU A 580 -5.81 36.34 5.78
C GLU A 580 -4.91 37.16 4.85
N SER A 581 -3.67 37.43 5.28
CA SER A 581 -2.62 38.11 4.53
C SER A 581 -1.94 37.24 3.45
N GLY A 582 -2.28 35.95 3.37
CA GLY A 582 -1.63 35.01 2.48
C GLY A 582 -0.28 34.47 2.99
N GLU A 583 -0.06 34.49 4.30
CA GLU A 583 1.11 33.90 4.97
C GLU A 583 0.67 33.06 6.17
N TYR A 584 1.32 31.93 6.41
CA TYR A 584 1.17 31.22 7.68
C TYR A 584 2.06 31.85 8.74
N ARG A 585 1.63 31.78 10.01
CA ARG A 585 2.46 32.09 11.18
C ARG A 585 2.53 30.92 12.15
N ILE A 586 3.74 30.54 12.53
CA ILE A 586 3.99 29.70 13.72
C ILE A 586 4.73 30.50 14.77
N SER A 587 4.59 30.14 16.05
CA SER A 587 5.35 30.78 17.12
C SER A 587 6.02 29.74 18.00
N VAL A 588 7.33 29.88 18.16
CA VAL A 588 8.19 28.83 18.66
C VAL A 588 8.88 29.31 19.93
N LYS A 589 8.64 28.59 21.04
CA LYS A 589 9.38 28.79 22.29
C LYS A 589 10.76 28.13 22.20
N LYS A 590 11.79 28.84 22.64
CA LYS A 590 13.14 28.32 22.79
C LYS A 590 13.17 27.33 23.96
N LEU A 591 13.54 26.09 23.68
CA LEU A 591 13.71 25.06 24.71
C LEU A 591 15.19 24.83 24.98
N ASP A 592 15.53 24.64 26.25
CA ASP A 592 16.87 24.18 26.61
C ASP A 592 17.14 22.82 25.96
N GLN A 593 18.33 22.68 25.37
CA GLN A 593 18.75 21.52 24.56
C GLN A 593 17.84 21.18 23.35
N GLY A 594 16.84 22.00 23.02
CA GLY A 594 15.92 21.74 21.91
C GLY A 594 16.55 22.02 20.55
N VAL A 595 16.80 20.98 19.75
CA VAL A 595 17.52 21.11 18.47
C VAL A 595 16.84 22.09 17.50
N ILE A 596 15.57 21.84 17.15
CA ILE A 596 14.86 22.67 16.15
C ILE A 596 14.48 24.03 16.72
N SER A 597 14.06 24.12 18.00
CA SER A 597 13.74 25.40 18.61
C SER A 597 14.97 26.33 18.66
N ASN A 598 16.16 25.79 18.94
CA ASN A 598 17.40 26.57 18.90
C ASN A 598 17.80 26.94 17.47
N TYR A 599 17.61 26.05 16.49
CA TYR A 599 17.84 26.38 15.08
C TYR A 599 16.96 27.55 14.62
N ILE A 600 15.66 27.51 14.93
CA ILE A 600 14.72 28.59 14.57
C ILE A 600 15.12 29.90 15.26
N HIS A 601 15.57 29.85 16.51
CA HIS A 601 15.91 31.05 17.26
C HIS A 601 17.25 31.69 16.85
N ASN A 602 18.24 30.87 16.55
CA ASN A 602 19.63 31.31 16.42
C ASN A 602 20.14 31.29 14.97
N THR A 603 19.50 30.54 14.05
CA THR A 603 20.06 30.24 12.72
C THR A 603 19.11 30.57 11.57
N LEU A 604 17.81 30.28 11.70
CA LEU A 604 16.81 30.54 10.64
C LEU A 604 16.72 32.04 10.32
N LYS A 605 16.69 32.38 9.03
CA LYS A 605 16.64 33.75 8.53
C LYS A 605 15.49 33.94 7.54
N VAL A 606 15.10 35.21 7.35
CA VAL A 606 14.24 35.61 6.24
C VAL A 606 14.91 35.25 4.93
N GLY A 607 14.15 34.64 4.01
CA GLY A 607 14.61 34.11 2.74
C GLY A 607 14.95 32.62 2.76
N ASP A 608 15.09 31.99 3.93
CA ASP A 608 15.34 30.54 4.02
C ASP A 608 14.10 29.73 3.58
N ASN A 609 14.34 28.56 2.99
CA ASN A 609 13.29 27.60 2.68
C ASN A 609 13.07 26.63 3.85
N ILE A 610 11.80 26.36 4.14
CA ILE A 610 11.36 25.35 5.10
C ILE A 610 10.36 24.41 4.43
N LYS A 611 10.44 23.11 4.76
CA LYS A 611 9.55 22.08 4.22
C LYS A 611 8.32 21.93 5.10
N VAL A 612 7.14 22.04 4.53
CA VAL A 612 5.86 22.12 5.23
C VAL A 612 4.87 21.08 4.70
N ALA A 613 4.32 20.26 5.58
CA ALA A 613 3.21 19.35 5.31
C ALA A 613 1.86 20.09 5.41
N PRO A 614 0.78 19.59 4.79
CA PRO A 614 -0.54 20.22 4.85
C PRO A 614 -1.07 20.37 6.27
N PRO A 615 -1.98 21.35 6.52
CA PRO A 615 -2.64 21.50 7.81
C PRO A 615 -3.28 20.20 8.28
N ALA A 616 -3.02 19.86 9.54
CA ALA A 616 -3.56 18.67 10.20
C ALA A 616 -3.98 19.00 11.64
N GLY A 617 -4.64 18.05 12.29
CA GLY A 617 -5.11 18.19 13.67
C GLY A 617 -6.63 18.30 13.76
N ARG A 618 -7.14 17.82 14.89
CA ARG A 618 -8.57 17.82 15.24
C ARG A 618 -8.93 18.87 16.29
N PHE A 619 -7.94 19.50 16.92
CA PHE A 619 -8.13 20.57 17.88
C PHE A 619 -8.50 21.85 17.15
N THR A 620 -9.78 21.98 16.82
CA THR A 620 -10.29 23.09 16.01
C THR A 620 -11.48 23.75 16.68
N TYR A 621 -11.64 25.05 16.44
CA TYR A 621 -12.84 25.78 16.79
C TYR A 621 -14.08 25.11 16.19
N GLN A 622 -15.11 24.91 17.01
CA GLN A 622 -16.40 24.35 16.62
C GLN A 622 -17.43 25.48 16.51
N GLU A 623 -18.10 25.60 15.37
CA GLU A 623 -19.15 26.59 15.19
C GLU A 623 -20.41 26.13 15.93
N ASN A 624 -20.77 26.84 17.00
CA ASN A 624 -21.96 26.59 17.80
C ASN A 624 -22.43 27.88 18.51
N ASP A 625 -23.50 27.77 19.30
CA ASP A 625 -24.09 28.94 19.95
C ASP A 625 -23.43 29.37 21.27
N LYS A 626 -22.51 28.56 21.81
CA LYS A 626 -21.87 28.76 23.12
C LYS A 626 -20.81 29.88 23.08
N ASP A 627 -20.59 30.50 24.25
CA ASP A 627 -19.41 31.35 24.49
C ASP A 627 -18.14 30.48 24.60
N VAL A 628 -16.96 31.09 24.70
CA VAL A 628 -15.69 30.35 24.67
C VAL A 628 -14.83 30.66 25.89
N VAL A 629 -14.37 29.60 26.56
CA VAL A 629 -13.38 29.68 27.64
C VAL A 629 -12.10 28.98 27.18
N LEU A 630 -10.97 29.68 27.29
CA LEU A 630 -9.68 29.23 26.82
C LEU A 630 -8.70 29.16 28.00
N PHE A 631 -8.06 28.01 28.22
CA PHE A 631 -7.01 27.83 29.22
C PHE A 631 -5.68 27.57 28.52
N ALA A 632 -4.77 28.55 28.55
CA ALA A 632 -3.44 28.45 27.95
C ALA A 632 -2.34 28.37 29.01
N GLY A 633 -1.54 27.31 28.96
CA GLY A 633 -0.28 27.21 29.70
C GLY A 633 0.93 27.47 28.81
N GLY A 634 1.66 28.56 29.04
CA GLY A 634 2.90 28.90 28.33
C GLY A 634 2.72 28.98 26.80
N ILE A 635 3.52 28.27 26.02
CA ILE A 635 3.43 28.33 24.54
C ILE A 635 2.17 27.62 23.97
N GLY A 636 1.40 26.92 24.81
CA GLY A 636 0.10 26.35 24.45
C GLY A 636 -0.95 27.40 24.02
N ILE A 637 -0.65 28.69 24.18
CA ILE A 637 -1.48 29.81 23.71
C ILE A 637 -1.58 29.90 22.17
N THR A 638 -0.64 29.28 21.44
CA THR A 638 -0.50 29.44 19.99
C THR A 638 -1.72 29.06 19.14
N PRO A 639 -2.38 27.89 19.27
CA PRO A 639 -3.63 27.65 18.54
C PRO A 639 -4.81 28.44 19.15
N LEU A 640 -4.76 28.76 20.45
CA LEU A 640 -5.87 29.41 21.15
C LEU A 640 -6.07 30.86 20.69
N VAL A 641 -5.02 31.58 20.28
CA VAL A 641 -5.18 32.93 19.71
C VAL A 641 -5.96 32.91 18.40
N SER A 642 -5.74 31.90 17.55
CA SER A 642 -6.46 31.71 16.29
C SER A 642 -7.93 31.34 16.53
N ILE A 643 -8.20 30.49 17.54
CA ILE A 643 -9.55 30.13 17.98
C ILE A 643 -10.28 31.34 18.56
N ALA A 644 -9.64 32.07 19.48
CA ALA A 644 -10.16 33.29 20.09
C ALA A 644 -10.56 34.32 19.03
N GLU A 645 -9.70 34.53 18.02
CA GLU A 645 -9.98 35.45 16.93
C GLU A 645 -11.27 35.10 16.18
N LYS A 646 -11.48 33.82 15.85
CA LYS A 646 -12.69 33.38 15.14
C LYS A 646 -13.93 33.48 16.02
N ALA A 647 -13.84 33.08 17.28
CA ALA A 647 -14.95 33.19 18.23
C ALA A 647 -15.40 34.66 18.41
N LEU A 648 -14.44 35.60 18.53
CA LEU A 648 -14.75 37.03 18.58
C LEU A 648 -15.38 37.55 17.29
N LYS A 649 -14.87 37.11 16.11
CA LYS A 649 -15.46 37.43 14.81
C LYS A 649 -16.90 36.91 14.66
N ASP A 650 -17.23 35.80 15.32
CA ASP A 650 -18.59 35.24 15.40
C ASP A 650 -19.47 35.91 16.47
N GLY A 651 -18.97 36.94 17.15
CA GLY A 651 -19.70 37.68 18.18
C GLY A 651 -19.84 36.96 19.52
N LYS A 652 -19.02 35.92 19.78
CA LYS A 652 -19.04 35.17 21.05
C LYS A 652 -18.24 35.91 22.13
N LYS A 653 -18.63 35.74 23.40
CA LYS A 653 -17.77 36.13 24.51
C LYS A 653 -16.63 35.13 24.61
N VAL A 654 -15.42 35.64 24.81
CA VAL A 654 -14.20 34.86 24.94
C VAL A 654 -13.50 35.23 26.24
N THR A 655 -13.36 34.26 27.14
CA THR A 655 -12.52 34.41 28.35
C THR A 655 -11.27 33.56 28.20
N LEU A 656 -10.11 34.21 28.07
CA LEU A 656 -8.80 33.57 27.99
C LEU A 656 -8.06 33.70 29.33
N LEU A 657 -7.82 32.57 29.98
CA LEU A 657 -6.98 32.44 31.16
C LEU A 657 -5.60 31.96 30.71
N TYR A 658 -4.60 32.82 30.85
CA TYR A 658 -3.24 32.54 30.43
C TYR A 658 -2.30 32.44 31.62
N SER A 659 -1.71 31.26 31.81
CA SER A 659 -0.74 30.99 32.86
C SER A 659 0.67 30.87 32.27
N ASN A 660 1.61 31.64 32.81
CA ASN A 660 3.03 31.52 32.48
C ASN A 660 3.92 31.73 33.71
N GLN A 661 5.14 31.21 33.68
CA GLN A 661 6.08 31.29 34.81
C GLN A 661 6.68 32.70 35.02
N ARG A 662 6.70 33.52 33.97
CA ARG A 662 7.26 34.89 33.99
C ARG A 662 6.18 35.87 33.57
N ALA A 663 5.89 36.86 34.42
CA ALA A 663 4.82 37.82 34.20
C ALA A 663 5.08 38.72 32.98
N GLU A 664 6.35 39.00 32.70
CA GLU A 664 6.85 39.82 31.60
C GLU A 664 6.93 39.07 30.27
N SER A 665 6.82 37.73 30.28
CA SER A 665 6.99 36.87 29.12
C SER A 665 5.64 36.46 28.54
N VAL A 666 4.86 37.39 27.99
CA VAL A 666 3.56 37.10 27.37
C VAL A 666 3.66 37.25 25.85
N PRO A 667 3.73 36.14 25.09
CA PRO A 667 3.70 36.22 23.63
C PRO A 667 2.41 36.86 23.15
N PHE A 668 2.43 37.58 22.03
CA PHE A 668 1.26 38.22 21.43
C PHE A 668 0.64 39.37 22.25
N GLU A 669 1.40 39.99 23.15
CA GLU A 669 0.91 41.10 24.00
C GLU A 669 0.19 42.20 23.19
N LYS A 670 0.77 42.62 22.05
CA LYS A 670 0.17 43.62 21.15
C LYS A 670 -1.18 43.16 20.58
N TRP A 671 -1.29 41.88 20.23
CA TRP A 671 -2.54 41.30 19.73
C TRP A 671 -3.62 41.33 20.82
N PHE A 672 -3.29 41.00 22.07
CA PHE A 672 -4.25 41.05 23.17
C PHE A 672 -4.74 42.47 23.47
N GLN A 673 -3.85 43.46 23.41
CA GLN A 673 -4.21 44.87 23.58
C GLN A 673 -5.18 45.30 22.48
N GLN A 674 -4.85 45.00 21.22
CA GLN A 674 -5.71 45.31 20.08
C GLN A 674 -7.10 44.64 20.20
N LYS A 675 -7.18 43.36 20.57
CA LYS A 675 -8.47 42.66 20.69
C LYS A 675 -9.31 43.13 21.87
N LYS A 676 -8.70 43.60 22.96
CA LYS A 676 -9.43 44.27 24.04
C LYS A 676 -10.06 45.58 23.59
N GLU A 677 -9.38 46.34 22.74
CA GLU A 677 -9.90 47.60 22.20
C GLU A 677 -10.98 47.36 21.14
N GLU A 678 -10.82 46.35 20.29
CA GLU A 678 -11.78 45.99 19.23
C GLU A 678 -13.05 45.33 19.81
N TYR A 679 -12.91 44.54 20.87
CA TYR A 679 -13.99 43.75 21.46
C TYR A 679 -14.11 43.94 22.99
N PRO A 680 -14.30 45.18 23.51
CA PRO A 680 -14.21 45.47 24.94
C PRO A 680 -15.26 44.77 25.81
N GLN A 681 -16.40 44.38 25.23
CA GLN A 681 -17.48 43.67 25.92
C GLN A 681 -17.48 42.16 25.70
N LEU A 682 -16.72 41.67 24.71
CA LEU A 682 -16.69 40.26 24.35
C LEU A 682 -15.37 39.59 24.75
N PHE A 683 -14.25 40.31 24.83
CA PHE A 683 -12.96 39.71 25.13
C PHE A 683 -12.47 40.01 26.56
N LYS A 684 -12.34 38.95 27.36
CA LYS A 684 -11.75 39.00 28.71
C LYS A 684 -10.44 38.20 28.71
N PHE A 685 -9.33 38.87 28.97
CA PHE A 685 -8.01 38.24 29.08
C PHE A 685 -7.44 38.37 30.49
N ILE A 686 -7.28 37.24 31.16
CA ILE A 686 -6.79 37.09 32.53
C ILE A 686 -5.38 36.53 32.48
N LYS A 687 -4.40 37.32 32.94
CA LYS A 687 -3.00 36.90 33.06
C LYS A 687 -2.75 36.33 34.44
N LEU A 688 -2.13 35.16 34.49
CA LEU A 688 -1.84 34.40 35.69
C LEU A 688 -0.36 34.03 35.71
N ASN A 689 0.22 34.00 36.91
CA ASN A 689 1.64 33.69 37.14
C ASN A 689 1.77 32.70 38.32
N ASP A 690 2.80 31.85 38.31
CA ASP A 690 3.04 30.83 39.33
C ASP A 690 3.46 31.39 40.71
N ASN A 691 3.63 32.71 40.85
CA ASN A 691 3.90 33.36 42.14
C ASN A 691 2.60 33.52 42.97
N GLU A 692 2.71 33.38 44.30
CA GLU A 692 1.62 33.01 45.23
C GLU A 692 0.32 33.84 45.20
N ASN A 693 0.27 35.02 44.58
CA ASN A 693 -0.93 35.88 44.57
C ASN A 693 -1.71 35.92 43.25
N THR A 694 -1.24 35.30 42.15
CA THR A 694 -1.94 35.34 40.84
C THR A 694 -1.93 34.00 40.08
N LYS A 695 -1.73 32.89 40.80
CA LYS A 695 -1.79 31.55 40.23
C LYS A 695 -3.22 31.16 39.86
N LEU A 696 -3.37 30.35 38.80
CA LEU A 696 -4.66 29.73 38.50
C LEU A 696 -5.14 28.92 39.71
N SER A 697 -6.35 29.23 40.17
CA SER A 697 -6.96 28.69 41.39
C SER A 697 -8.43 28.35 41.16
N ALA A 698 -9.05 27.61 42.08
CA ALA A 698 -10.48 27.23 42.00
C ALA A 698 -11.42 28.44 41.83
N GLU A 699 -11.12 29.58 42.47
CA GLU A 699 -11.93 30.81 42.41
C GLU A 699 -12.09 31.33 40.98
N HIS A 700 -11.08 31.13 40.13
CA HIS A 700 -11.14 31.55 38.74
C HIS A 700 -12.20 30.78 37.96
N PHE A 701 -12.45 29.51 38.32
CA PHE A 701 -13.44 28.66 37.67
C PHE A 701 -14.87 29.01 38.13
N ASP A 702 -15.02 29.42 39.40
CA ASP A 702 -16.31 29.82 39.96
C ASP A 702 -16.87 31.11 39.31
N ALA A 703 -15.98 31.92 38.73
CA ALA A 703 -16.34 33.14 38.03
C ALA A 703 -16.73 32.93 36.54
N LEU A 704 -16.72 31.68 36.04
CA LEU A 704 -16.97 31.35 34.63
C LEU A 704 -18.35 30.74 34.42
N ASP A 705 -19.02 31.11 33.32
CA ASP A 705 -20.23 30.44 32.85
C ASP A 705 -19.87 29.19 32.04
N LEU A 706 -19.41 28.14 32.74
CA LEU A 706 -18.97 26.89 32.11
C LEU A 706 -20.13 26.11 31.45
N ALA A 707 -21.36 26.30 31.91
CA ALA A 707 -22.53 25.61 31.38
C ALA A 707 -22.84 26.06 29.93
N ASN A 708 -22.71 27.36 29.66
CA ASN A 708 -22.97 27.95 28.34
C ASN A 708 -21.70 28.22 27.52
N SER A 709 -20.55 27.70 27.96
CA SER A 709 -19.28 27.89 27.26
C SER A 709 -18.75 26.59 26.68
N GLU A 710 -18.11 26.67 25.52
CA GLU A 710 -17.19 25.66 25.03
C GLU A 710 -15.80 25.90 25.62
N VAL A 711 -15.13 24.84 26.06
CA VAL A 711 -13.84 24.94 26.74
C VAL A 711 -12.74 24.37 25.86
N TYR A 712 -11.67 25.15 25.68
CA TYR A 712 -10.44 24.72 25.03
C TYR A 712 -9.28 24.86 26.00
N MET A 713 -8.42 23.85 26.07
CA MET A 713 -7.21 23.93 26.89
C MET A 713 -5.99 23.38 26.17
N LEU A 714 -4.85 24.02 26.41
CA LEU A 714 -3.56 23.56 25.94
C LEU A 714 -2.42 24.09 26.81
N GLY A 715 -1.53 23.21 27.25
CA GLY A 715 -0.40 23.55 28.10
C GLY A 715 0.40 22.33 28.55
N PRO A 716 1.34 22.50 29.50
CA PRO A 716 2.07 21.39 30.12
C PRO A 716 1.12 20.40 30.81
N LEU A 717 1.52 19.13 30.92
CA LEU A 717 0.66 18.06 31.44
C LEU A 717 0.05 18.38 32.82
N GLY A 718 0.87 18.75 33.81
CA GLY A 718 0.36 19.08 35.15
C GLY A 718 -0.60 20.28 35.18
N TYR A 719 -0.44 21.24 34.26
CA TYR A 719 -1.39 22.34 34.09
C TYR A 719 -2.73 21.83 33.56
N MET A 720 -2.67 20.97 32.54
CA MET A 720 -3.86 20.39 31.90
C MET A 720 -4.63 19.45 32.84
N GLU A 721 -3.93 18.67 33.65
CA GLU A 721 -4.50 17.81 34.70
C GLU A 721 -5.22 18.64 35.76
N PHE A 722 -4.60 19.73 36.22
CA PHE A 722 -5.24 20.65 37.17
C PHE A 722 -6.51 21.29 36.59
N VAL A 723 -6.43 21.85 35.38
CA VAL A 723 -7.60 22.46 34.70
C VAL A 723 -8.72 21.44 34.52
N ARG A 724 -8.40 20.22 34.05
CA ARG A 724 -9.36 19.14 33.88
C ARG A 724 -10.04 18.78 35.20
N GLY A 725 -9.26 18.60 36.27
CA GLY A 725 -9.81 18.27 37.60
C GLY A 725 -10.75 19.34 38.14
N GLU A 726 -10.46 20.62 37.91
CA GLU A 726 -11.36 21.72 38.32
C GLU A 726 -12.63 21.81 37.48
N LEU A 727 -12.57 21.49 36.18
CA LEU A 727 -13.73 21.42 35.30
C LEU A 727 -14.63 20.22 35.63
N GLU A 728 -14.04 19.05 35.94
CA GLU A 728 -14.77 17.85 36.35
C GLU A 728 -15.54 18.06 37.66
N LYS A 729 -14.94 18.72 38.65
CA LYS A 729 -15.62 19.12 39.90
C LYS A 729 -16.87 19.98 39.66
N ARG A 730 -16.94 20.63 38.50
CA ARG A 730 -18.05 21.52 38.07
C ARG A 730 -18.92 20.87 36.98
N ASN A 731 -18.85 19.55 36.83
CA ASN A 731 -19.61 18.76 35.85
C ASN A 731 -19.38 19.20 34.38
N LYS A 732 -18.21 19.76 34.07
CA LYS A 732 -17.83 20.16 32.71
C LYS A 732 -16.91 19.11 32.10
N SER A 733 -17.47 18.22 31.27
CA SER A 733 -16.74 17.12 30.63
C SER A 733 -16.51 17.30 29.12
N ASP A 734 -17.27 18.16 28.45
CA ASP A 734 -17.07 18.53 27.04
C ASP A 734 -15.91 19.53 26.89
N ILE A 735 -14.68 18.99 26.94
CA ILE A 735 -13.44 19.78 26.89
C ILE A 735 -12.67 19.46 25.62
N ASN A 736 -12.46 20.47 24.78
CA ASN A 736 -11.51 20.39 23.67
C ASN A 736 -10.09 20.52 24.23
N SER A 737 -9.23 19.56 23.95
CA SER A 737 -7.83 19.60 24.39
C SER A 737 -6.90 18.97 23.37
N GLU A 738 -5.65 19.44 23.37
CA GLU A 738 -4.55 18.93 22.57
C GLU A 738 -3.30 18.80 23.44
N PHE A 739 -2.26 18.11 22.95
CA PHE A 739 -0.99 17.98 23.66
C PHE A 739 0.22 18.24 22.76
N PHE A 740 1.21 18.97 23.27
CA PHE A 740 2.51 19.13 22.61
C PHE A 740 3.43 17.97 22.97
N GLY A 741 3.25 16.86 22.26
CA GLY A 741 3.99 15.62 22.44
C GLY A 741 3.09 14.41 22.27
N PRO A 742 3.59 13.19 22.52
CA PRO A 742 2.74 12.01 22.58
C PRO A 742 1.76 12.18 23.73
N THR A 743 0.47 11.93 23.48
CA THR A 743 -0.57 11.91 24.52
C THR A 743 -0.12 10.94 25.62
N ALA A 744 -0.11 11.41 26.87
CA ALA A 744 0.10 10.50 27.99
C ALA A 744 -1.08 9.51 28.01
N VAL A 745 -0.75 8.24 28.23
CA VAL A 745 -1.69 7.15 28.44
C VAL A 745 -2.52 7.40 29.69
#